data_AF-A0A420CKB7-F1
#
_entry.id   AF-A0A420CKB7-F1
#
_cell.length_a   1.000
_cell.length_b   1.000
_cell.length_c   1.000
_cell.angle_alpha   90.00
_cell.angle_beta   90.00
_cell.angle_gamma   90.00
#
_symmetry.space_group_name_H-M   'P 1'
#
loop_
_entity.id
_entity.type
_entity.pdbx_description
1 polymer ?
#
loop_
_entity_poly.entity_id
_entity_poly.type
_entity_poly.pdbx_seq_one_letter_code
_entity_poly.pdbx_strand_id
1 'polypeptide(L)'
;MKTKQELKKYFENGDIPVQEEFWEWHDSYWHKDEKIPAAQLDYDLSQKADANASNINPQNAQLWKEKIETQTAIQVPQLNGNILTVFYTGENGVQQSKSVDLSSLVTRDISIENAAYDASQNMITITQNDGSAFHINLSEFSIIPTTNADGSVTLSQEGQEKITVKKVALTGSYNDLSDKPTFSGNDNLQNVIDRGNGTTKPIIFQPSQGRAGEINFSPTTYSFWFGNLNTDHTGAYGLGIGYNTLSKLTTGANNVALGSYALNETTTGRWNTATGVSSGAKLTTGNFNAFFGTQAGTETTTGNGNTYIGDEAGNKNIAGTNNTALGLGAAYSLTNGTQNTFLGAFAGNIHGKATTSGAWGSNTFVGYNAASTTHAMGVWGDNNVVIGCNAPLGGSTFNKLVIESNPVARRHDFVTPLIGGDFAARTLDFDAVISAKRTPLADNTYTKVAVLNAGNVLGYKNLSDFQNYIPITGTEVNNPVSGHIQFENAEAPEIESLLYKINTQDGIKNQVGFFPSGVLITSGSVDNSIQSNLDVSKDYGVLARAYGAKLSLSNAGASLTSFTDHSDGKGIMVSNYPDEPVMVEHQVSNARGLSSKTYFGDNAQENDYIQKQYADKQHSYSTKEELTGGKWINGKPVYKKTLYLDQIPRTGEIDLRPEFPDLETIISNEMFTEWDDLKAAFAGNQWRTKVYITIERERAIIELLNTPDYDYSLINSFTLTLEYTKK
;
A
#
# COMPACT_ATOMS: atom_id res chain seq x y z
N MET A 1 -24.75 -71.93 44.63
CA MET A 1 -24.78 -72.22 43.19
C MET A 1 -25.85 -73.26 42.89
N LYS A 2 -26.84 -72.89 42.07
CA LYS A 2 -27.72 -73.86 41.38
C LYS A 2 -26.95 -74.51 40.24
N THR A 3 -27.29 -75.74 39.90
CA THR A 3 -26.62 -76.48 38.83
C THR A 3 -27.06 -75.99 37.44
N LYS A 4 -26.21 -76.26 36.43
CA LYS A 4 -26.47 -75.89 35.03
C LYS A 4 -27.77 -76.50 34.45
N GLN A 5 -28.25 -77.61 35.01
CA GLN A 5 -29.52 -78.23 34.63
C GLN A 5 -30.73 -77.53 35.26
N GLU A 6 -30.57 -76.90 36.43
CA GLU A 6 -31.64 -76.17 37.11
C GLU A 6 -31.85 -74.78 36.49
N LEU A 7 -30.78 -74.06 36.15
CA LEU A 7 -30.88 -72.78 35.42
C LEU A 7 -31.48 -72.97 34.02
N LYS A 8 -31.19 -74.07 33.33
CA LYS A 8 -31.81 -74.37 32.02
C LYS A 8 -33.34 -74.49 32.11
N LYS A 9 -33.85 -75.07 33.21
CA LYS A 9 -35.31 -75.17 33.44
C LYS A 9 -35.99 -73.82 33.64
N TYR A 10 -35.31 -72.79 34.13
CA TYR A 10 -35.90 -71.45 34.24
C TYR A 10 -36.20 -70.87 32.86
N PHE A 11 -35.23 -70.94 31.95
CA PHE A 11 -35.43 -70.52 30.55
C PHE A 11 -36.46 -71.38 29.80
N GLU A 12 -36.57 -72.67 30.10
CA GLU A 12 -37.60 -73.56 29.51
C GLU A 12 -39.01 -73.29 30.05
N ASN A 13 -39.14 -72.80 31.28
CA ASN A 13 -40.41 -72.46 31.91
C ASN A 13 -40.83 -70.98 31.70
N GLY A 14 -39.93 -70.13 31.19
CA GLY A 14 -40.16 -68.69 31.02
C GLY A 14 -39.84 -67.83 32.25
N ASP A 15 -39.22 -68.42 33.27
CA ASP A 15 -38.76 -67.71 34.47
C ASP A 15 -37.41 -67.00 34.22
N ILE A 16 -37.25 -65.78 34.75
CA ILE A 16 -36.01 -65.00 34.63
C ILE A 16 -35.16 -65.22 35.90
N PRO A 17 -33.93 -65.75 35.80
CA PRO A 17 -33.04 -65.87 36.97
C PRO A 17 -32.67 -64.49 37.52
N VAL A 18 -32.52 -64.38 38.84
CA VAL A 18 -32.08 -63.14 39.48
C VAL A 18 -30.64 -62.79 39.11
N GLN A 19 -30.29 -61.52 39.21
CA GLN A 19 -29.03 -61.00 38.66
C GLN A 19 -27.81 -61.74 39.24
N GLU A 20 -27.75 -62.01 40.54
CA GLU A 20 -26.65 -62.74 41.18
C GLU A 20 -26.45 -64.15 40.58
N GLU A 21 -27.54 -64.88 40.29
CA GLU A 21 -27.48 -66.22 39.71
C GLU A 21 -26.99 -66.23 38.25
N PHE A 22 -27.32 -65.18 37.49
CA PHE A 22 -26.83 -65.01 36.12
C PHE A 22 -25.34 -64.63 36.09
N TRP A 23 -24.88 -63.80 37.03
CA TRP A 23 -23.47 -63.39 37.11
C TRP A 23 -22.56 -64.53 37.62
N GLU A 24 -22.98 -65.34 38.59
CA GLU A 24 -22.26 -66.58 38.97
C GLU A 24 -22.10 -67.54 37.77
N TRP A 25 -23.14 -67.66 36.93
CA TRP A 25 -23.08 -68.49 35.72
C TRP A 25 -22.13 -67.90 34.67
N HIS A 26 -22.16 -66.58 34.44
CA HIS A 26 -21.29 -65.93 33.46
C HIS A 26 -19.81 -65.99 33.86
N ASP A 27 -19.50 -65.77 35.14
CA ASP A 27 -18.16 -65.89 35.71
C ASP A 27 -17.60 -67.33 35.62
N SER A 28 -18.46 -68.36 35.50
CA SER A 28 -18.01 -69.74 35.27
C SER A 28 -17.54 -70.01 33.83
N TYR A 29 -17.82 -69.10 32.89
CA TYR A 29 -17.40 -69.18 31.49
C TYR A 29 -16.15 -68.34 31.19
N TRP A 30 -15.76 -67.42 32.07
CA TRP A 30 -14.44 -66.79 32.00
C TRP A 30 -13.42 -67.62 32.77
N HIS A 31 -12.37 -68.03 32.06
CA HIS A 31 -11.16 -68.52 32.72
C HIS A 31 -10.59 -67.38 33.56
N LYS A 32 -10.68 -67.50 34.89
CA LYS A 32 -9.87 -66.68 35.80
C LYS A 32 -8.41 -67.06 35.53
N ASP A 33 -7.56 -66.08 35.25
CA ASP A 33 -6.11 -66.25 35.04
C ASP A 33 -5.33 -66.59 36.33
N GLU A 34 -5.95 -67.39 37.22
CA GLU A 34 -5.30 -67.95 38.39
C GLU A 34 -4.57 -69.23 37.98
N LYS A 35 -3.23 -69.17 37.96
CA LYS A 35 -2.39 -70.36 37.90
C LYS A 35 -2.75 -71.29 39.07
N ILE A 36 -3.34 -72.45 38.76
CA ILE A 36 -3.51 -73.54 39.71
C ILE A 36 -2.13 -73.84 40.33
N PRO A 37 -1.95 -73.71 41.65
CA PRO A 37 -0.67 -74.05 42.28
C PRO A 37 -0.39 -75.54 42.08
N ALA A 38 0.82 -75.89 41.63
CA ALA A 38 1.19 -77.27 41.32
C ALA A 38 1.01 -78.26 42.50
N ALA A 39 0.93 -77.75 43.73
CA ALA A 39 0.64 -78.51 44.95
C ALA A 39 -0.83 -78.95 45.12
N GLN A 40 -1.75 -78.54 44.24
CA GLN A 40 -3.17 -78.96 44.25
C GLN A 40 -3.53 -79.95 43.13
N LEU A 41 -2.54 -80.39 42.33
CA LEU A 41 -2.70 -81.42 41.30
C LEU A 41 -2.19 -82.78 41.79
N ASP A 42 -2.71 -83.23 42.94
CA ASP A 42 -2.48 -84.58 43.44
C ASP A 42 -3.54 -85.53 42.87
N TYR A 43 -3.40 -85.87 41.58
CA TYR A 43 -4.27 -86.83 40.89
C TYR A 43 -3.42 -87.89 40.19
N ASP A 44 -3.53 -89.12 40.70
CA ASP A 44 -2.82 -90.28 40.19
C ASP A 44 -3.33 -90.69 38.79
N LEU A 45 -2.57 -90.33 37.76
CA LEU A 45 -2.86 -90.68 36.37
C LEU A 45 -2.54 -92.15 36.03
N SER A 46 -2.00 -92.95 36.96
CA SER A 46 -1.74 -94.38 36.74
C SER A 46 -3.00 -95.25 36.70
N GLN A 47 -4.17 -94.71 37.08
CA GLN A 47 -5.45 -95.44 37.08
C GLN A 47 -6.37 -95.14 35.88
N LYS A 48 -5.87 -94.52 34.80
CA LYS A 48 -6.59 -94.55 33.51
C LYS A 48 -6.22 -95.80 32.73
N ALA A 49 -7.23 -96.61 32.44
CA ALA A 49 -7.09 -97.95 31.89
C ALA A 49 -6.76 -97.97 30.38
N ASP A 50 -5.54 -97.56 30.03
CA ASP A 50 -4.88 -98.04 28.80
C ASP A 50 -4.10 -99.34 29.12
N ALA A 51 -4.88 -100.37 29.47
CA ALA A 51 -4.37 -101.72 29.54
C ALA A 51 -4.25 -102.28 28.11
N ASN A 52 -3.02 -102.26 27.57
CA ASN A 52 -2.68 -102.81 26.26
C ASN A 52 -3.36 -104.17 26.00
N ALA A 53 -3.93 -104.33 24.80
CA ALA A 53 -4.66 -105.52 24.36
C ALA A 53 -3.74 -106.72 24.03
N SER A 54 -2.88 -107.11 24.98
CA SER A 54 -1.91 -108.22 24.84
C SER A 54 -2.10 -109.35 25.86
N ASN A 55 -3.16 -109.31 26.68
CA ASN A 55 -3.46 -110.33 27.72
C ASN A 55 -4.87 -110.93 27.62
N ILE A 56 -5.41 -111.13 26.41
CA ILE A 56 -6.66 -111.89 26.21
C ILE A 56 -6.32 -113.35 25.91
N ASN A 57 -6.79 -114.27 26.76
CA ASN A 57 -6.69 -115.72 26.55
C ASN A 57 -7.34 -116.11 25.19
N PRO A 58 -6.64 -116.84 24.31
CA PRO A 58 -7.15 -117.24 22.99
C PRO A 58 -8.55 -117.87 22.99
N GLN A 59 -8.94 -118.57 24.06
CA GLN A 59 -10.26 -119.21 24.14
C GLN A 59 -11.44 -118.22 24.23
N ASN A 60 -11.23 -117.02 24.78
CA ASN A 60 -12.31 -116.03 24.92
C ASN A 60 -12.51 -115.18 23.65
N ALA A 61 -11.51 -115.09 22.77
CA ALA A 61 -11.65 -114.41 21.48
C ALA A 61 -12.48 -115.24 20.46
N GLN A 62 -12.64 -116.55 20.70
CA GLN A 62 -13.35 -117.46 19.81
C GLN A 62 -14.87 -117.45 20.05
N LEU A 63 -15.31 -117.22 21.30
CA LEU A 63 -16.73 -117.11 21.68
C LEU A 63 -17.43 -115.84 21.18
N TRP A 64 -16.69 -114.85 20.68
CA TRP A 64 -17.26 -113.61 20.11
C TRP A 64 -17.31 -113.59 18.58
N LYS A 65 -16.84 -114.65 17.90
CA LYS A 65 -16.93 -114.77 16.42
C LYS A 65 -18.18 -115.51 15.91
N GLU A 66 -18.95 -116.15 16.79
CA GLU A 66 -20.15 -116.92 16.42
C GLU A 66 -21.47 -116.15 16.60
N LYS A 67 -21.48 -114.84 16.35
CA LYS A 67 -22.72 -114.02 16.36
C LYS A 67 -22.90 -113.11 15.15
N ILE A 68 -22.42 -113.57 14.00
CA ILE A 68 -22.79 -113.04 12.68
C ILE A 68 -23.89 -113.95 12.12
N GLU A 69 -25.15 -113.62 12.43
CA GLU A 69 -26.32 -114.31 11.85
C GLU A 69 -26.42 -113.96 10.36
N THR A 70 -26.23 -114.95 9.49
CA THR A 70 -26.31 -114.78 8.03
C THR A 70 -27.77 -114.64 7.57
N GLN A 71 -28.05 -113.61 6.78
CA GLN A 71 -29.40 -113.30 6.31
C GLN A 71 -29.85 -114.26 5.21
N THR A 72 -31.12 -114.68 5.23
CA THR A 72 -31.69 -115.59 4.22
C THR A 72 -32.66 -114.92 3.24
N ALA A 73 -33.23 -113.76 3.57
CA ALA A 73 -34.01 -112.92 2.64
C ALA A 73 -34.04 -111.44 3.05
N ILE A 74 -33.90 -110.54 2.06
CA ILE A 74 -34.00 -109.08 2.20
C ILE A 74 -35.22 -108.61 1.40
N GLN A 75 -36.06 -107.77 1.99
CA GLN A 75 -37.23 -107.17 1.33
C GLN A 75 -36.89 -105.81 0.71
N VAL A 76 -37.76 -105.32 -0.19
CA VAL A 76 -37.61 -104.00 -0.83
C VAL A 76 -37.48 -102.92 0.26
N PRO A 77 -36.40 -102.10 0.25
CA PRO A 77 -36.19 -101.02 1.21
C PRO A 77 -37.33 -100.01 1.17
N GLN A 78 -37.64 -99.42 2.32
CA GLN A 78 -38.59 -98.31 2.40
C GLN A 78 -37.84 -97.02 2.71
N LEU A 79 -38.00 -96.02 1.85
CA LEU A 79 -37.54 -94.66 2.07
C LEU A 79 -38.70 -93.82 2.62
N ASN A 80 -38.50 -93.19 3.78
CA ASN A 80 -39.48 -92.28 4.38
C ASN A 80 -38.78 -90.97 4.74
N GLY A 81 -39.00 -89.93 3.92
CA GLY A 81 -38.16 -88.74 3.93
C GLY A 81 -36.70 -89.11 3.65
N ASN A 82 -35.80 -88.75 4.55
CA ASN A 82 -34.36 -89.03 4.41
C ASN A 82 -33.93 -90.34 5.10
N ILE A 83 -34.84 -91.09 5.74
CA ILE A 83 -34.51 -92.33 6.43
C ILE A 83 -34.81 -93.53 5.54
N LEU A 84 -33.75 -94.27 5.17
CA LEU A 84 -33.85 -95.54 4.47
C LEU A 84 -33.92 -96.68 5.49
N THR A 85 -34.98 -97.47 5.45
CA THR A 85 -35.16 -98.65 6.31
C THR A 85 -35.14 -99.93 5.48
N VAL A 86 -34.20 -100.82 5.81
CA VAL A 86 -34.06 -102.15 5.20
C VAL A 86 -34.66 -103.19 6.14
N PHE A 87 -35.53 -104.05 5.62
CA PHE A 87 -36.14 -105.16 6.36
C PHE A 87 -35.53 -106.48 5.92
N TYR A 88 -35.12 -107.31 6.88
CA TYR A 88 -34.57 -108.64 6.65
C TYR A 88 -35.17 -109.65 7.62
N THR A 89 -35.18 -110.93 7.25
CA THR A 89 -35.62 -112.02 8.12
C THR A 89 -34.41 -112.81 8.61
N GLY A 90 -34.28 -113.00 9.93
CA GLY A 90 -33.27 -113.88 10.51
C GLY A 90 -33.61 -115.35 10.34
N GLU A 91 -32.67 -116.27 10.55
CA GLU A 91 -32.89 -117.72 10.40
C GLU A 91 -33.97 -118.28 11.36
N ASN A 92 -34.29 -117.55 12.43
CA ASN A 92 -35.40 -117.83 13.35
C ASN A 92 -36.79 -117.45 12.80
N GLY A 93 -36.89 -116.94 11.57
CA GLY A 93 -38.14 -116.52 10.93
C GLY A 93 -38.68 -115.17 11.42
N VAL A 94 -37.95 -114.47 12.30
CA VAL A 94 -38.37 -113.16 12.83
C VAL A 94 -37.88 -112.04 11.90
N GLN A 95 -38.80 -111.17 11.50
CA GLN A 95 -38.49 -109.98 10.71
C GLN A 95 -37.86 -108.90 11.60
N GLN A 96 -36.72 -108.37 11.16
CA GLN A 96 -36.01 -107.27 11.77
C GLN A 96 -35.83 -106.12 10.76
N SER A 97 -35.52 -104.93 11.26
CA SER A 97 -35.24 -103.77 10.42
C SER A 97 -34.00 -103.01 10.90
N LYS A 98 -33.32 -102.35 9.95
CA LYS A 98 -32.21 -101.44 10.22
C LYS A 98 -32.39 -100.19 9.39
N SER A 99 -32.37 -99.04 10.06
CA SER A 99 -32.57 -97.73 9.45
C SER A 99 -31.26 -96.94 9.38
N VAL A 100 -31.08 -96.19 8.29
CA VAL A 100 -29.95 -95.29 8.06
C VAL A 100 -30.51 -93.92 7.70
N ASP A 101 -30.03 -92.87 8.37
CA ASP A 101 -30.37 -91.48 8.03
C ASP A 101 -29.43 -90.98 6.92
N LEU A 102 -30.01 -90.51 5.82
CA LEU A 102 -29.34 -89.97 4.65
C LEU A 102 -29.41 -88.44 4.60
N SER A 103 -29.84 -87.78 5.68
CA SER A 103 -30.01 -86.33 5.76
C SER A 103 -28.77 -85.50 5.40
N SER A 104 -27.57 -86.04 5.64
CA SER A 104 -26.28 -85.44 5.27
C SER A 104 -25.98 -85.44 3.76
N LEU A 105 -26.74 -86.20 2.96
CA LEU A 105 -26.61 -86.30 1.50
C LEU A 105 -27.59 -85.37 0.75
N VAL A 106 -28.50 -84.71 1.47
CA VAL A 106 -29.49 -83.79 0.91
C VAL A 106 -28.98 -82.36 1.00
N THR A 107 -29.00 -81.64 -0.11
CA THR A 107 -28.68 -80.20 -0.16
C THR A 107 -29.93 -79.40 -0.52
N ARG A 108 -29.83 -78.07 -0.64
CA ARG A 108 -30.99 -77.24 -1.02
C ARG A 108 -31.51 -77.51 -2.43
N ASP A 109 -30.67 -78.02 -3.32
CA ASP A 109 -30.96 -78.14 -4.75
C ASP A 109 -31.06 -79.61 -5.22
N ILE A 110 -30.57 -80.56 -4.41
CA ILE A 110 -30.58 -82.00 -4.71
C ILE A 110 -31.24 -82.78 -3.58
N SER A 111 -32.29 -83.55 -3.91
CA SER A 111 -33.08 -84.39 -3.00
C SER A 111 -33.13 -85.84 -3.47
N ILE A 112 -33.30 -86.79 -2.54
CA ILE A 112 -33.46 -88.21 -2.87
C ILE A 112 -34.85 -88.44 -3.48
N GLU A 113 -34.90 -89.12 -4.63
CA GLU A 113 -36.13 -89.40 -5.36
C GLU A 113 -36.66 -90.82 -5.09
N ASN A 114 -35.78 -91.84 -5.11
CA ASN A 114 -36.17 -93.24 -4.89
C ASN A 114 -35.00 -94.11 -4.38
N ALA A 115 -35.35 -95.27 -3.80
CA ALA A 115 -34.43 -96.33 -3.39
C ALA A 115 -34.92 -97.68 -3.92
N ALA A 116 -34.08 -98.41 -4.66
CA ALA A 116 -34.41 -99.72 -5.22
C ALA A 116 -33.36 -100.77 -4.85
N TYR A 117 -33.77 -102.00 -4.56
CA TYR A 117 -32.88 -103.11 -4.22
C TYR A 117 -32.78 -104.12 -5.36
N ASP A 118 -31.56 -104.41 -5.81
CA ASP A 118 -31.24 -105.49 -6.73
C ASP A 118 -30.76 -106.72 -5.95
N ALA A 119 -31.65 -107.71 -5.86
CA ALA A 119 -31.38 -108.98 -5.19
C ALA A 119 -30.33 -109.86 -5.91
N SER A 120 -30.03 -109.60 -7.19
CA SER A 120 -29.00 -110.35 -7.94
C SER A 120 -27.59 -109.85 -7.65
N GLN A 121 -27.44 -108.58 -7.28
CA GLN A 121 -26.15 -107.96 -6.91
C GLN A 121 -26.02 -107.65 -5.42
N ASN A 122 -27.08 -107.88 -4.63
CA ASN A 122 -27.16 -107.55 -3.20
C ASN A 122 -26.87 -106.06 -2.91
N MET A 123 -27.36 -105.16 -3.77
CA MET A 123 -27.12 -103.71 -3.68
C MET A 123 -28.42 -102.92 -3.64
N ILE A 124 -28.42 -101.81 -2.89
CA ILE A 124 -29.48 -100.78 -2.96
C ILE A 124 -28.95 -99.60 -3.76
N THR A 125 -29.63 -99.26 -4.86
CA THR A 125 -29.39 -98.02 -5.60
C THR A 125 -30.29 -96.91 -5.07
N ILE A 126 -29.70 -95.78 -4.70
CA ILE A 126 -30.39 -94.56 -4.33
C ILE A 126 -30.26 -93.57 -5.49
N THR A 127 -31.39 -93.11 -6.03
CA THR A 127 -31.43 -92.14 -7.14
C THR A 127 -31.81 -90.76 -6.62
N GLN A 128 -31.09 -89.74 -7.05
CA GLN A 128 -31.31 -88.34 -6.74
C GLN A 128 -32.08 -87.65 -7.87
N ASN A 129 -32.79 -86.57 -7.56
CA ASN A 129 -33.66 -85.83 -8.49
C ASN A 129 -32.94 -85.18 -9.70
N ASP A 130 -31.60 -85.12 -9.69
CA ASP A 130 -30.77 -84.69 -10.82
C ASP A 130 -30.40 -85.84 -11.78
N GLY A 131 -30.87 -87.06 -11.49
CA GLY A 131 -30.59 -88.28 -12.26
C GLY A 131 -29.29 -88.99 -11.86
N SER A 132 -28.52 -88.46 -10.90
CA SER A 132 -27.36 -89.16 -10.33
C SER A 132 -27.80 -90.27 -9.37
N ALA A 133 -26.97 -91.30 -9.23
CA ALA A 133 -27.29 -92.45 -8.38
C ALA A 133 -26.05 -93.01 -7.68
N PHE A 134 -26.21 -93.43 -6.42
CA PHE A 134 -25.18 -94.10 -5.64
C PHE A 134 -25.67 -95.47 -5.14
N HIS A 135 -24.73 -96.39 -4.97
CA HIS A 135 -25.01 -97.80 -4.71
C HIS A 135 -24.48 -98.20 -3.34
N ILE A 136 -25.32 -98.82 -2.52
CA ILE A 136 -25.00 -99.35 -1.19
C ILE A 136 -24.94 -100.87 -1.30
N ASN A 137 -23.74 -101.44 -1.24
CA ASN A 137 -23.55 -102.89 -1.24
C ASN A 137 -23.90 -103.47 0.15
N LEU A 138 -24.92 -104.34 0.22
CA LEU A 138 -25.37 -104.92 1.48
C LEU A 138 -24.43 -106.01 2.02
N SER A 139 -23.48 -106.51 1.21
CA SER A 139 -22.45 -107.46 1.66
C SER A 139 -21.33 -106.81 2.49
N GLU A 140 -21.33 -105.48 2.67
CA GLU A 140 -20.23 -104.72 3.28
C GLU A 140 -20.54 -104.14 4.69
N PHE A 141 -21.61 -104.56 5.37
CA PHE A 141 -22.13 -103.91 6.59
C PHE A 141 -21.28 -103.98 7.89
N SER A 142 -20.00 -104.33 7.81
CA SER A 142 -19.01 -104.15 8.89
C SER A 142 -17.87 -103.25 8.42
N ILE A 143 -18.14 -101.95 8.40
CA ILE A 143 -17.15 -100.90 8.15
C ILE A 143 -16.76 -100.28 9.48
N ILE A 144 -15.46 -100.24 9.78
CA ILE A 144 -14.91 -99.45 10.89
C ILE A 144 -14.33 -98.17 10.27
N PRO A 145 -14.93 -96.99 10.49
CA PRO A 145 -14.36 -95.74 10.02
C PRO A 145 -13.13 -95.39 10.86
N THR A 146 -12.00 -95.16 10.21
CA THR A 146 -10.76 -94.77 10.89
C THR A 146 -10.36 -93.37 10.43
N THR A 147 -10.24 -92.43 11.38
CA THR A 147 -9.82 -91.05 11.10
C THR A 147 -8.30 -90.98 11.03
N ASN A 148 -7.78 -90.62 9.88
CA ASN A 148 -6.34 -90.49 9.65
C ASN A 148 -5.81 -89.17 10.23
N ALA A 149 -4.49 -89.08 10.44
CA ALA A 149 -3.84 -87.88 10.98
C ALA A 149 -3.97 -86.63 10.09
N ASP A 150 -4.33 -86.79 8.81
CA ASP A 150 -4.61 -85.70 7.87
C ASP A 150 -6.07 -85.22 7.89
N GLY A 151 -6.93 -85.83 8.71
CA GLY A 151 -8.36 -85.54 8.79
C GLY A 151 -9.21 -86.15 7.67
N SER A 152 -8.64 -87.02 6.84
CA SER A 152 -9.43 -87.92 5.98
C SER A 152 -10.00 -89.10 6.78
N VAL A 153 -11.06 -89.73 6.26
CA VAL A 153 -11.61 -90.97 6.82
C VAL A 153 -11.34 -92.09 5.84
N THR A 154 -10.58 -93.11 6.27
CA THR A 154 -10.46 -94.37 5.54
C THR A 154 -11.58 -95.31 5.99
N LEU A 155 -12.22 -95.94 5.00
CA LEU A 155 -13.10 -97.08 5.20
C LEU A 155 -12.33 -98.35 4.80
N SER A 156 -12.07 -99.22 5.77
CA SER A 156 -11.32 -100.46 5.61
C SER A 156 -12.19 -101.69 5.90
N GLN A 157 -12.03 -102.72 5.08
CA GLN A 157 -12.69 -104.02 5.23
C GLN A 157 -11.62 -105.08 5.54
N GLU A 158 -11.77 -105.82 6.64
CA GLU A 158 -10.84 -106.88 7.08
C GLU A 158 -9.34 -106.46 7.11
N GLY A 159 -9.06 -105.19 7.42
CA GLY A 159 -7.69 -104.66 7.49
C GLY A 159 -7.06 -104.30 6.13
N GLN A 160 -7.84 -104.32 5.04
CA GLN A 160 -7.46 -103.77 3.74
C GLN A 160 -8.16 -102.42 3.51
N GLU A 161 -7.43 -101.39 3.12
CA GLU A 161 -8.01 -100.10 2.74
C GLU A 161 -8.79 -100.23 1.43
N LYS A 162 -10.06 -99.81 1.42
CA LYS A 162 -10.93 -99.87 0.23
C LYS A 162 -11.17 -98.50 -0.37
N ILE A 163 -11.51 -97.51 0.45
CA ILE A 163 -11.82 -96.13 0.02
C ILE A 163 -11.28 -95.14 1.06
N THR A 164 -10.56 -94.12 0.57
CA THR A 164 -10.13 -92.96 1.37
C THR A 164 -10.94 -91.73 0.95
N VAL A 165 -11.84 -91.26 1.81
CA VAL A 165 -12.61 -90.04 1.54
C VAL A 165 -11.79 -88.83 2.01
N LYS A 166 -11.13 -88.18 1.05
CA LYS A 166 -10.44 -86.90 1.29
C LYS A 166 -11.47 -85.78 1.45
N LYS A 167 -11.17 -84.82 2.33
CA LYS A 167 -12.01 -83.64 2.56
C LYS A 167 -12.13 -82.83 1.26
N VAL A 168 -13.32 -82.86 0.64
CA VAL A 168 -13.60 -82.11 -0.59
C VAL A 168 -13.60 -80.61 -0.26
N ALA A 169 -12.51 -79.93 -0.58
CA ALA A 169 -12.46 -78.49 -0.59
C ALA A 169 -13.05 -77.99 -1.92
N LEU A 170 -14.13 -77.21 -1.84
CA LEU A 170 -14.64 -76.44 -2.97
C LEU A 170 -13.52 -75.58 -3.56
N THR A 171 -13.28 -75.71 -4.86
CA THR A 171 -12.23 -74.98 -5.59
C THR A 171 -12.56 -73.49 -5.63
N GLY A 172 -11.95 -72.73 -4.72
CA GLY A 172 -12.21 -71.30 -4.59
C GLY A 172 -11.85 -70.72 -3.23
N SER A 173 -10.74 -71.11 -2.62
CA SER A 173 -10.26 -70.47 -1.38
C SER A 173 -8.73 -70.41 -1.30
N TYR A 174 -8.26 -69.39 -0.60
CA TYR A 174 -6.90 -68.84 -0.56
C TYR A 174 -5.92 -69.69 0.27
N ASN A 175 -5.95 -71.01 0.11
CA ASN A 175 -5.14 -71.98 0.85
C ASN A 175 -4.60 -73.06 -0.10
N ASP A 176 -3.51 -72.75 -0.80
CA ASP A 176 -2.58 -73.79 -1.20
C ASP A 176 -1.91 -74.32 0.08
N LEU A 177 -2.27 -75.54 0.47
CA LEU A 177 -1.80 -76.16 1.71
C LEU A 177 -0.50 -76.94 1.54
N SER A 178 0.10 -76.94 0.34
CA SER A 178 1.37 -77.65 0.08
C SER A 178 2.56 -77.05 0.84
N ASP A 179 2.52 -75.74 1.12
CA ASP A 179 3.57 -74.97 1.81
C ASP A 179 3.26 -74.71 3.31
N LYS A 180 2.39 -75.51 3.95
CA LYS A 180 2.12 -75.30 5.38
C LYS A 180 3.34 -75.65 6.25
N PRO A 181 3.77 -74.75 7.15
CA PRO A 181 4.61 -75.13 8.28
C PRO A 181 4.01 -76.32 9.03
N THR A 182 4.80 -77.36 9.26
CA THR A 182 4.45 -78.44 10.18
C THR A 182 4.49 -77.91 11.60
N PHE A 183 3.33 -77.47 12.10
CA PHE A 183 3.17 -77.06 13.49
C PHE A 183 3.20 -78.29 14.41
N SER A 184 4.25 -78.39 15.23
CA SER A 184 4.30 -79.33 16.34
C SER A 184 3.57 -78.74 17.55
N GLY A 185 3.01 -79.59 18.43
CA GLY A 185 2.06 -79.16 19.47
C GLY A 185 2.57 -78.14 20.51
N ASN A 186 3.87 -77.85 20.54
CA ASN A 186 4.52 -76.90 21.46
C ASN A 186 5.32 -75.79 20.73
N ASP A 187 5.00 -75.50 19.47
CA ASP A 187 5.72 -74.46 18.71
C ASP A 187 5.45 -73.04 19.23
N ASN A 188 6.53 -72.32 19.55
CA ASN A 188 6.51 -70.88 19.83
C ASN A 188 7.00 -70.08 18.60
N LEU A 189 6.82 -68.74 18.62
CA LEU A 189 7.17 -67.87 17.49
C LEU A 189 8.64 -67.99 17.06
N GLN A 190 9.57 -68.13 18.01
CA GLN A 190 10.99 -68.29 17.73
C GLN A 190 11.25 -69.62 16.99
N ASN A 191 10.70 -70.73 17.48
CA ASN A 191 10.85 -72.05 16.87
C ASN A 191 10.26 -72.10 15.44
N VAL A 192 9.22 -71.31 15.13
CA VAL A 192 8.66 -71.21 13.77
C VAL A 192 9.60 -70.42 12.85
N ILE A 193 10.18 -69.32 13.32
CA ILE A 193 11.16 -68.50 12.59
C ILE A 193 12.44 -69.29 12.32
N ASP A 194 13.00 -69.95 13.34
CA ASP A 194 14.29 -70.67 13.28
C ASP A 194 14.26 -71.86 12.30
N ARG A 195 13.09 -72.41 12.00
CA ARG A 195 12.89 -73.49 11.00
C ARG A 195 12.63 -72.95 9.59
N GLY A 196 12.76 -71.64 9.35
CA GLY A 196 12.55 -71.03 8.04
C GLY A 196 11.08 -70.99 7.58
N ASN A 197 10.13 -71.28 8.47
CA ASN A 197 8.71 -71.42 8.18
C ASN A 197 7.95 -70.07 8.17
N GLY A 198 8.67 -68.96 7.97
CA GLY A 198 8.10 -67.64 7.70
C GLY A 198 8.08 -67.36 6.20
N THR A 199 6.95 -66.90 5.66
CA THR A 199 6.85 -66.54 4.24
C THR A 199 7.52 -65.20 3.96
N THR A 200 8.47 -65.19 3.03
CA THR A 200 8.99 -63.98 2.36
C THR A 200 8.24 -63.68 1.06
N LYS A 201 7.21 -64.47 0.70
CA LYS A 201 6.43 -64.30 -0.53
C LYS A 201 5.56 -63.02 -0.43
N PRO A 202 5.57 -62.14 -1.44
CA PRO A 202 4.75 -60.93 -1.45
C PRO A 202 3.25 -61.25 -1.46
N ILE A 203 2.43 -60.28 -1.02
CA ILE A 203 0.97 -60.36 -1.14
C ILE A 203 0.60 -59.95 -2.56
N ILE A 204 0.25 -60.93 -3.40
CA ILE A 204 -0.02 -60.75 -4.83
C ILE A 204 -1.52 -60.60 -5.09
N PHE A 205 -1.94 -59.43 -5.60
CA PHE A 205 -3.32 -59.17 -6.00
C PHE A 205 -3.55 -59.51 -7.47
N GLN A 206 -3.87 -60.78 -7.74
CA GLN A 206 -4.33 -61.41 -9.00
C GLN A 206 -3.66 -61.00 -10.34
N PRO A 207 -2.86 -61.90 -10.98
CA PRO A 207 -2.09 -61.59 -12.18
C PRO A 207 -2.80 -61.80 -13.53
N SER A 208 -4.09 -62.19 -13.57
CA SER A 208 -4.72 -62.72 -14.79
C SER A 208 -5.16 -61.67 -15.83
N GLN A 209 -5.24 -60.39 -15.47
CA GLN A 209 -5.46 -59.29 -16.40
C GLN A 209 -4.48 -58.16 -16.10
N GLY A 210 -3.39 -58.09 -16.87
CA GLY A 210 -2.23 -57.26 -16.56
C GLY A 210 -2.53 -55.77 -16.32
N ARG A 211 -2.66 -55.38 -15.05
CA ARG A 211 -2.60 -54.01 -14.53
C ARG A 211 -2.51 -53.99 -12.99
N ALA A 212 -1.39 -53.45 -12.51
CA ALA A 212 -1.34 -52.50 -11.39
C ALA A 212 -1.88 -52.94 -10.01
N GLY A 213 -1.03 -53.53 -9.16
CA GLY A 213 -1.37 -53.65 -7.73
C GLY A 213 -0.57 -54.62 -6.87
N GLU A 214 0.69 -54.93 -7.18
CA GLU A 214 1.49 -55.82 -6.32
C GLU A 214 2.26 -55.03 -5.26
N ILE A 215 2.20 -55.48 -4.00
CA ILE A 215 3.08 -55.00 -2.93
C ILE A 215 4.38 -55.81 -3.00
N ASN A 216 5.49 -55.14 -3.28
CA ASN A 216 6.80 -55.75 -3.47
C ASN A 216 7.89 -55.03 -2.66
N PHE A 217 8.98 -55.76 -2.38
CA PHE A 217 10.15 -55.25 -1.69
C PHE A 217 11.43 -55.85 -2.29
N SER A 218 12.44 -55.01 -2.52
CA SER A 218 13.76 -55.44 -3.00
C SER A 218 14.73 -55.54 -1.82
N PRO A 219 15.26 -56.73 -1.49
CA PRO A 219 16.22 -56.90 -0.40
C PRO A 219 17.63 -56.38 -0.75
N THR A 220 17.92 -56.14 -2.04
CA THR A 220 19.23 -55.61 -2.50
C THR A 220 19.28 -54.09 -2.49
N THR A 221 18.18 -53.42 -2.87
CA THR A 221 18.08 -51.96 -2.88
C THR A 221 17.32 -51.39 -1.68
N TYR A 222 16.77 -52.24 -0.80
CA TYR A 222 15.90 -51.84 0.33
C TYR A 222 14.71 -50.96 -0.10
N SER A 223 14.18 -51.22 -1.30
CA SER A 223 13.10 -50.42 -1.89
C SER A 223 11.76 -51.12 -1.76
N PHE A 224 10.71 -50.37 -1.44
CA PHE A 224 9.34 -50.87 -1.27
C PHE A 224 8.41 -50.22 -2.29
N TRP A 225 7.53 -50.99 -2.91
CA TRP A 225 6.56 -50.43 -3.84
C TRP A 225 5.22 -51.15 -3.89
N PHE A 226 4.20 -50.41 -4.30
CA PHE A 226 2.89 -50.90 -4.69
C PHE A 226 2.63 -50.45 -6.13
N GLY A 227 2.76 -51.36 -7.09
CA GLY A 227 2.68 -51.06 -8.53
C GLY A 227 3.88 -51.57 -9.33
N ASN A 228 4.37 -50.75 -10.27
CA ASN A 228 5.28 -51.18 -11.34
C ASN A 228 6.62 -50.41 -11.30
N LEU A 229 7.34 -50.44 -10.18
CA LEU A 229 8.71 -49.91 -10.08
C LEU A 229 9.68 -50.80 -10.90
N ASN A 230 10.75 -50.23 -11.47
CA ASN A 230 11.72 -51.03 -12.23
C ASN A 230 12.49 -52.01 -11.33
N THR A 231 12.27 -53.32 -11.51
CA THR A 231 12.91 -54.39 -10.72
C THR A 231 14.42 -54.44 -10.89
N ASP A 232 14.94 -53.98 -12.02
CA ASP A 232 16.36 -54.09 -12.38
C ASP A 232 17.19 -52.88 -11.91
N HIS A 233 16.58 -51.99 -11.11
CA HIS A 233 17.25 -50.82 -10.58
C HIS A 233 18.30 -51.18 -9.51
N THR A 234 19.32 -50.33 -9.37
CA THR A 234 20.47 -50.53 -8.48
C THR A 234 20.60 -49.46 -7.39
N GLY A 235 19.81 -48.38 -7.47
CA GLY A 235 19.83 -47.32 -6.47
C GLY A 235 18.95 -47.62 -5.26
N ALA A 236 19.47 -47.39 -4.05
CA ALA A 236 18.83 -47.79 -2.80
C ALA A 236 17.69 -46.88 -2.33
N TYR A 237 16.83 -47.39 -1.45
CA TYR A 237 15.79 -46.68 -0.70
C TYR A 237 14.76 -45.95 -1.58
N GLY A 238 14.22 -46.65 -2.59
CA GLY A 238 13.06 -46.20 -3.34
C GLY A 238 11.74 -46.55 -2.64
N LEU A 239 10.79 -45.62 -2.60
CA LEU A 239 9.43 -45.83 -2.15
C LEU A 239 8.46 -45.43 -3.27
N GLY A 240 7.75 -46.39 -3.87
CA GLY A 240 6.79 -46.11 -4.96
C GLY A 240 5.40 -46.65 -4.66
N ILE A 241 4.40 -45.81 -4.38
CA ILE A 241 3.02 -46.26 -4.12
C ILE A 241 2.09 -45.63 -5.15
N GLY A 242 1.66 -46.42 -6.13
CA GLY A 242 0.76 -45.99 -7.19
C GLY A 242 1.10 -46.63 -8.53
N TYR A 243 0.16 -46.56 -9.47
CA TYR A 243 0.39 -47.12 -10.80
C TYR A 243 1.54 -46.40 -11.50
N ASN A 244 2.50 -47.18 -12.03
CA ASN A 244 3.61 -46.68 -12.83
C ASN A 244 4.51 -45.65 -12.13
N THR A 245 4.66 -45.70 -10.80
CA THR A 245 5.64 -44.89 -10.05
C THR A 245 7.06 -45.43 -10.22
N LEU A 246 8.06 -44.56 -10.46
CA LEU A 246 9.49 -44.91 -10.55
C LEU A 246 9.81 -46.03 -11.57
N SER A 247 9.01 -46.19 -12.62
CA SER A 247 9.10 -47.32 -13.56
C SER A 247 10.29 -47.28 -14.54
N LYS A 248 11.02 -46.16 -14.60
CA LYS A 248 12.29 -46.04 -15.35
C LYS A 248 13.54 -45.89 -14.48
N LEU A 249 13.43 -46.10 -13.17
CA LEU A 249 14.55 -45.93 -12.23
C LEU A 249 15.70 -46.90 -12.54
N THR A 250 16.93 -46.41 -12.68
CA THR A 250 18.12 -47.24 -12.98
C THR A 250 19.15 -47.18 -11.86
N THR A 251 19.67 -46.00 -11.54
CA THR A 251 20.71 -45.78 -10.50
C THR A 251 20.37 -44.65 -9.53
N GLY A 252 19.16 -44.10 -9.63
CA GLY A 252 18.61 -43.11 -8.71
C GLY A 252 18.22 -43.72 -7.37
N ALA A 253 18.43 -43.00 -6.27
CA ALA A 253 18.33 -43.49 -4.90
C ALA A 253 17.67 -42.46 -3.98
N ASN A 254 17.05 -42.93 -2.88
CA ASN A 254 16.32 -42.11 -1.91
C ASN A 254 15.16 -41.31 -2.53
N ASN A 255 14.37 -41.94 -3.41
CA ASN A 255 13.24 -41.29 -4.06
C ASN A 255 11.92 -41.81 -3.48
N VAL A 256 10.98 -40.90 -3.19
CA VAL A 256 9.62 -41.19 -2.73
C VAL A 256 8.63 -40.74 -3.79
N ALA A 257 7.77 -41.63 -4.27
CA ALA A 257 6.76 -41.39 -5.29
C ALA A 257 5.41 -41.94 -4.83
N LEU A 258 4.42 -41.07 -4.60
CA LEU A 258 3.10 -41.43 -4.11
C LEU A 258 2.02 -40.89 -5.08
N GLY A 259 1.23 -41.76 -5.68
CA GLY A 259 0.22 -41.42 -6.69
C GLY A 259 0.61 -41.87 -8.10
N SER A 260 -0.39 -42.14 -8.94
CA SER A 260 -0.19 -42.68 -10.28
C SER A 260 0.70 -41.78 -11.14
N TYR A 261 1.70 -42.36 -11.81
CA TYR A 261 2.72 -41.68 -12.64
C TYR A 261 3.63 -40.69 -11.89
N ALA A 262 3.68 -40.69 -10.56
CA ALA A 262 4.67 -39.88 -9.84
C ALA A 262 6.11 -40.38 -10.13
N LEU A 263 7.00 -39.46 -10.53
CA LEU A 263 8.41 -39.73 -10.90
C LEU A 263 8.61 -40.88 -11.91
N ASN A 264 7.68 -41.09 -12.85
CA ASN A 264 7.71 -42.28 -13.71
C ASN A 264 8.90 -42.31 -14.70
N GLU A 265 9.39 -41.15 -15.15
CA GLU A 265 10.54 -41.04 -16.06
C GLU A 265 11.91 -40.96 -15.35
N THR A 266 11.95 -41.01 -14.02
CA THR A 266 13.20 -40.83 -13.26
C THR A 266 14.13 -42.00 -13.44
N THR A 267 15.35 -41.75 -13.93
CA THR A 267 16.37 -42.75 -14.22
C THR A 267 17.49 -42.72 -13.17
N THR A 268 18.22 -41.60 -13.09
CA THR A 268 19.41 -41.46 -12.24
C THR A 268 19.25 -40.43 -11.12
N GLY A 269 18.17 -39.64 -11.15
CA GLY A 269 17.86 -38.62 -10.13
C GLY A 269 17.71 -39.18 -8.71
N ARG A 270 18.08 -38.38 -7.70
CA ARG A 270 18.17 -38.79 -6.29
C ARG A 270 17.54 -37.78 -5.33
N TRP A 271 17.13 -38.26 -4.16
CA TRP A 271 16.57 -37.43 -3.08
C TRP A 271 15.34 -36.61 -3.53
N ASN A 272 14.50 -37.19 -4.39
CA ASN A 272 13.27 -36.54 -4.84
C ASN A 272 12.04 -37.12 -4.10
N THR A 273 11.15 -36.25 -3.63
CA THR A 273 9.85 -36.64 -3.06
C THR A 273 8.75 -36.08 -3.94
N ALA A 274 7.85 -36.93 -4.42
CA ALA A 274 6.71 -36.56 -5.24
C ALA A 274 5.43 -37.19 -4.68
N THR A 275 4.39 -36.40 -4.46
CA THR A 275 3.08 -36.85 -3.95
C THR A 275 1.97 -36.19 -4.75
N GLY A 276 1.19 -36.98 -5.47
CA GLY A 276 0.11 -36.53 -6.37
C GLY A 276 0.18 -37.21 -7.74
N VAL A 277 -0.95 -37.22 -8.46
CA VAL A 277 -1.00 -37.85 -9.79
C VAL A 277 -0.10 -37.07 -10.76
N SER A 278 0.78 -37.77 -11.47
CA SER A 278 1.78 -37.22 -12.40
C SER A 278 2.76 -36.21 -11.78
N SER A 279 2.91 -36.21 -10.45
CA SER A 279 3.84 -35.31 -9.73
C SER A 279 5.29 -35.63 -10.13
N GLY A 280 5.99 -34.64 -10.71
CA GLY A 280 7.33 -34.80 -11.27
C GLY A 280 7.46 -35.84 -12.39
N ALA A 281 6.40 -36.16 -13.12
CA ALA A 281 6.34 -37.30 -14.06
C ALA A 281 7.54 -37.39 -15.02
N LYS A 282 7.96 -36.27 -15.64
CA LYS A 282 9.05 -36.23 -16.63
C LYS A 282 10.45 -36.03 -16.07
N LEU A 283 10.63 -36.05 -14.74
CA LEU A 283 11.95 -35.88 -14.11
C LEU A 283 12.82 -37.07 -14.48
N THR A 284 14.00 -36.84 -15.09
CA THR A 284 14.92 -37.89 -15.53
C THR A 284 16.15 -37.99 -14.61
N THR A 285 16.92 -36.92 -14.49
CA THR A 285 18.23 -36.90 -13.80
C THR A 285 18.33 -35.88 -12.67
N GLY A 286 17.27 -35.08 -12.44
CA GLY A 286 17.24 -34.05 -11.41
C GLY A 286 17.21 -34.60 -9.97
N ASN A 287 17.70 -33.80 -9.03
CA ASN A 287 17.91 -34.20 -7.64
C ASN A 287 17.34 -33.17 -6.66
N PHE A 288 17.07 -33.61 -5.43
CA PHE A 288 16.62 -32.74 -4.32
C PHE A 288 15.31 -31.99 -4.59
N ASN A 289 14.39 -32.56 -5.38
CA ASN A 289 13.10 -31.94 -5.66
C ASN A 289 12.00 -32.44 -4.69
N ALA A 290 11.09 -31.55 -4.32
CA ALA A 290 9.97 -31.79 -3.41
C ALA A 290 8.66 -31.34 -4.08
N PHE A 291 7.91 -32.28 -4.64
CA PHE A 291 6.68 -32.03 -5.39
C PHE A 291 5.46 -32.58 -4.61
N PHE A 292 4.49 -31.73 -4.29
CA PHE A 292 3.31 -32.09 -3.51
C PHE A 292 2.05 -31.47 -4.13
N GLY A 293 1.31 -32.27 -4.90
CA GLY A 293 0.13 -31.86 -5.65
C GLY A 293 0.01 -32.67 -6.94
N THR A 294 -1.22 -32.79 -7.43
CA THR A 294 -1.47 -33.31 -8.78
C THR A 294 -0.72 -32.42 -9.78
N GLN A 295 -0.01 -33.05 -10.71
CA GLN A 295 0.78 -32.39 -11.74
C GLN A 295 1.81 -31.32 -11.24
N ALA A 296 2.21 -31.36 -9.97
CA ALA A 296 3.27 -30.50 -9.45
C ALA A 296 4.60 -30.87 -10.15
N GLY A 297 5.26 -29.90 -10.78
CA GLY A 297 6.54 -30.09 -11.49
C GLY A 297 6.52 -31.05 -12.68
N THR A 298 5.35 -31.40 -13.27
CA THR A 298 5.20 -32.47 -14.29
C THR A 298 6.23 -32.47 -15.41
N GLU A 299 6.53 -31.30 -16.00
CA GLU A 299 7.46 -31.18 -17.13
C GLU A 299 8.94 -31.10 -16.72
N THR A 300 9.26 -31.05 -15.42
CA THR A 300 10.64 -30.88 -14.95
C THR A 300 11.43 -32.10 -15.40
N THR A 301 12.50 -31.91 -16.18
CA THR A 301 13.33 -33.00 -16.71
C THR A 301 14.65 -33.14 -15.96
N THR A 302 15.40 -32.05 -15.82
CA THR A 302 16.75 -32.04 -15.26
C THR A 302 16.94 -31.07 -14.09
N GLY A 303 15.88 -30.33 -13.72
CA GLY A 303 15.87 -29.37 -12.62
C GLY A 303 16.25 -29.99 -11.26
N ASN A 304 16.96 -29.22 -10.45
CA ASN A 304 17.45 -29.63 -9.12
C ASN A 304 16.99 -28.66 -8.04
N GLY A 305 16.72 -29.15 -6.83
CA GLY A 305 16.47 -28.31 -5.66
C GLY A 305 15.12 -27.57 -5.66
N ASN A 306 14.13 -27.99 -6.45
CA ASN A 306 12.85 -27.30 -6.55
C ASN A 306 11.83 -27.81 -5.52
N THR A 307 11.10 -26.91 -4.86
CA THR A 307 9.98 -27.23 -3.95
C THR A 307 8.68 -26.70 -4.52
N TYR A 308 7.80 -27.57 -5.02
CA TYR A 308 6.50 -27.21 -5.59
C TYR A 308 5.37 -27.86 -4.80
N ILE A 309 4.50 -27.05 -4.20
CA ILE A 309 3.40 -27.49 -3.33
C ILE A 309 2.10 -26.83 -3.81
N GLY A 310 1.19 -27.63 -4.34
CA GLY A 310 -0.05 -27.19 -4.98
C GLY A 310 -0.31 -27.96 -6.28
N ASP A 311 -1.58 -28.10 -6.64
CA ASP A 311 -1.96 -28.62 -7.96
C ASP A 311 -1.39 -27.73 -9.07
N GLU A 312 -0.78 -28.35 -10.07
CA GLU A 312 -0.03 -27.72 -11.17
C GLU A 312 1.08 -26.70 -10.76
N ALA A 313 1.56 -26.74 -9.51
CA ALA A 313 2.66 -25.87 -9.07
C ALA A 313 3.95 -26.19 -9.84
N GLY A 314 4.57 -25.17 -10.46
CA GLY A 314 5.78 -25.32 -11.28
C GLY A 314 5.63 -26.24 -12.51
N ASN A 315 4.40 -26.46 -13.01
CA ASN A 315 4.08 -27.50 -13.99
C ASN A 315 4.99 -27.52 -15.24
N LYS A 316 5.29 -26.34 -15.83
CA LYS A 316 6.07 -26.20 -17.07
C LYS A 316 7.57 -26.01 -16.89
N ASN A 317 8.11 -26.13 -15.68
CA ASN A 317 9.57 -26.14 -15.48
C ASN A 317 10.20 -27.29 -16.28
N ILE A 318 11.37 -27.06 -16.87
CA ILE A 318 12.11 -28.04 -17.70
C ILE A 318 13.47 -28.30 -17.04
N ALA A 319 14.30 -27.26 -16.92
CA ALA A 319 15.66 -27.36 -16.36
C ALA A 319 15.92 -26.38 -15.20
N GLY A 320 14.93 -25.57 -14.81
CA GLY A 320 15.06 -24.59 -13.72
C GLY A 320 15.39 -25.22 -12.37
N THR A 321 16.13 -24.50 -11.54
CA THR A 321 16.73 -25.01 -10.30
C THR A 321 16.50 -24.09 -9.10
N ASN A 322 16.45 -24.66 -7.90
CA ASN A 322 16.33 -23.93 -6.63
C ASN A 322 15.09 -23.03 -6.53
N ASN A 323 13.99 -23.38 -7.20
CA ASN A 323 12.74 -22.61 -7.14
C ASN A 323 11.81 -23.13 -6.04
N THR A 324 11.12 -22.24 -5.34
CA THR A 324 10.02 -22.56 -4.43
C THR A 324 8.71 -22.04 -5.00
N ALA A 325 7.68 -22.87 -5.11
CA ALA A 325 6.32 -22.46 -5.49
C ALA A 325 5.30 -23.12 -4.55
N LEU A 326 4.54 -22.32 -3.80
CA LEU A 326 3.52 -22.79 -2.84
C LEU A 326 2.16 -22.15 -3.16
N GLY A 327 1.28 -22.92 -3.78
CA GLY A 327 -0.08 -22.54 -4.18
C GLY A 327 -0.56 -23.24 -5.46
N LEU A 328 -1.87 -23.39 -5.62
CA LEU A 328 -2.52 -23.86 -6.86
C LEU A 328 -2.01 -23.04 -8.06
N GLY A 329 -1.44 -23.70 -9.07
CA GLY A 329 -0.95 -23.06 -10.29
C GLY A 329 0.15 -22.00 -10.10
N ALA A 330 0.83 -21.98 -8.94
CA ALA A 330 1.96 -21.10 -8.69
C ALA A 330 3.14 -21.47 -9.61
N ALA A 331 3.82 -20.48 -10.20
CA ALA A 331 4.91 -20.67 -11.16
C ALA A 331 4.58 -21.55 -12.38
N TYR A 332 3.30 -21.73 -12.74
CA TYR A 332 2.86 -22.70 -13.76
C TYR A 332 3.67 -22.66 -15.08
N SER A 333 3.87 -21.46 -15.66
CA SER A 333 4.54 -21.27 -16.96
C SER A 333 6.07 -21.15 -16.88
N LEU A 334 6.68 -21.30 -15.70
CA LEU A 334 8.11 -21.04 -15.49
C LEU A 334 8.96 -22.16 -16.08
N THR A 335 9.51 -22.00 -17.29
CA THR A 335 10.27 -23.08 -17.98
C THR A 335 11.71 -23.30 -17.51
N ASN A 336 12.52 -22.26 -17.33
CA ASN A 336 13.96 -22.41 -16.99
C ASN A 336 14.43 -21.44 -15.88
N GLY A 337 13.51 -20.92 -15.07
CA GLY A 337 13.86 -19.98 -14.01
C GLY A 337 14.70 -20.60 -12.89
N THR A 338 15.49 -19.79 -12.20
CA THR A 338 16.35 -20.25 -11.09
C THR A 338 16.19 -19.39 -9.83
N GLN A 339 16.30 -19.99 -8.64
CA GLN A 339 16.32 -19.26 -7.37
C GLN A 339 15.07 -18.38 -7.10
N ASN A 340 13.92 -18.70 -7.71
CA ASN A 340 12.69 -17.93 -7.53
C ASN A 340 11.85 -18.42 -6.34
N THR A 341 11.07 -17.53 -5.75
CA THR A 341 10.06 -17.83 -4.72
C THR A 341 8.69 -17.33 -5.15
N PHE A 342 7.71 -18.23 -5.23
CA PHE A 342 6.30 -17.93 -5.54
C PHE A 342 5.41 -18.44 -4.42
N LEU A 343 4.63 -17.57 -3.80
CA LEU A 343 3.77 -17.91 -2.65
C LEU A 343 2.36 -17.37 -2.85
N GLY A 344 1.37 -18.25 -2.95
CA GLY A 344 -0.03 -17.91 -3.22
C GLY A 344 -0.54 -18.59 -4.50
N ALA A 345 -1.84 -18.87 -4.54
CA ALA A 345 -2.46 -19.45 -5.74
C ALA A 345 -2.27 -18.50 -6.94
N PHE A 346 -1.84 -19.07 -8.07
CA PHE A 346 -1.51 -18.40 -9.32
C PHE A 346 -0.39 -17.36 -9.25
N ALA A 347 0.38 -17.27 -8.16
CA ALA A 347 1.56 -16.40 -8.08
C ALA A 347 2.56 -16.74 -9.19
N GLY A 348 2.85 -15.79 -10.08
CA GLY A 348 3.74 -16.01 -11.23
C GLY A 348 3.23 -17.06 -12.24
N ASN A 349 1.93 -17.36 -12.30
CA ASN A 349 1.37 -18.39 -13.19
C ASN A 349 1.79 -18.22 -14.66
N ILE A 350 1.93 -16.97 -15.11
CA ILE A 350 2.33 -16.57 -16.47
C ILE A 350 3.77 -16.04 -16.57
N HIS A 351 4.58 -16.20 -15.53
CA HIS A 351 6.02 -15.90 -15.60
C HIS A 351 6.70 -16.96 -16.46
N GLY A 352 7.50 -16.55 -17.44
CA GLY A 352 8.24 -17.44 -18.34
C GLY A 352 7.44 -17.94 -19.55
N LYS A 353 6.22 -17.45 -19.77
CA LYS A 353 5.32 -17.93 -20.83
C LYS A 353 5.85 -17.73 -22.27
N ALA A 354 6.61 -16.66 -22.54
CA ALA A 354 6.91 -16.22 -23.90
C ALA A 354 8.14 -16.86 -24.57
N THR A 355 9.15 -17.34 -23.84
CA THR A 355 10.35 -17.92 -24.46
C THR A 355 10.78 -19.19 -23.75
N THR A 356 11.28 -20.18 -24.48
CA THR A 356 11.77 -21.45 -23.92
C THR A 356 13.25 -21.39 -23.50
N SER A 357 13.83 -20.19 -23.43
CA SER A 357 15.28 -19.97 -23.43
C SER A 357 15.80 -18.94 -22.42
N GLY A 358 14.95 -18.37 -21.56
CA GLY A 358 15.35 -17.40 -20.54
C GLY A 358 15.60 -18.03 -19.18
N ALA A 359 16.72 -17.69 -18.55
CA ALA A 359 17.05 -18.09 -17.18
C ALA A 359 16.48 -17.08 -16.16
N TRP A 360 15.15 -16.96 -16.09
CA TRP A 360 14.52 -15.89 -15.30
C TRP A 360 14.63 -16.16 -13.79
N GLY A 361 15.48 -15.39 -13.12
CA GLY A 361 16.00 -15.77 -11.82
C GLY A 361 15.76 -14.78 -10.69
N SER A 362 15.87 -15.28 -9.46
CA SER A 362 15.88 -14.47 -8.23
C SER A 362 14.62 -13.60 -8.01
N ASN A 363 13.47 -13.99 -8.56
CA ASN A 363 12.20 -13.30 -8.35
C ASN A 363 11.52 -13.77 -7.04
N THR A 364 10.82 -12.87 -6.35
CA THR A 364 10.02 -13.18 -5.15
C THR A 364 8.61 -12.63 -5.29
N PHE A 365 7.63 -13.49 -5.61
CA PHE A 365 6.23 -13.12 -5.77
C PHE A 365 5.36 -13.70 -4.66
N VAL A 366 4.64 -12.87 -3.93
CA VAL A 366 3.85 -13.25 -2.75
C VAL A 366 2.44 -12.68 -2.84
N GLY A 367 1.41 -13.51 -2.86
CA GLY A 367 0.00 -13.13 -2.93
C GLY A 367 -0.79 -13.93 -3.98
N TYR A 368 -2.11 -13.92 -3.87
CA TYR A 368 -2.98 -14.49 -4.91
C TYR A 368 -2.73 -13.77 -6.24
N ASN A 369 -2.39 -14.52 -7.29
CA ASN A 369 -2.16 -14.00 -8.64
C ASN A 369 -1.13 -12.84 -8.68
N ALA A 370 -0.12 -12.87 -7.79
CA ALA A 370 0.97 -11.90 -7.79
C ALA A 370 1.80 -12.00 -9.10
N ALA A 371 2.28 -10.84 -9.59
CA ALA A 371 2.77 -10.64 -10.95
C ALA A 371 1.69 -10.92 -12.02
N SER A 372 0.49 -10.39 -11.77
CA SER A 372 -0.63 -10.45 -12.70
C SER A 372 -0.37 -9.58 -13.92
N THR A 373 -0.72 -10.06 -15.11
CA THR A 373 -0.83 -9.19 -16.28
C THR A 373 -1.74 -9.78 -17.34
N THR A 374 -2.44 -8.91 -18.08
CA THR A 374 -3.15 -9.25 -19.30
C THR A 374 -2.26 -9.17 -20.54
N HIS A 375 -0.96 -8.89 -20.37
CA HIS A 375 0.01 -8.84 -21.47
C HIS A 375 0.13 -10.22 -22.13
N ALA A 376 -0.09 -10.30 -23.46
CA ALA A 376 -0.19 -11.58 -24.18
C ALA A 376 1.04 -12.50 -23.99
N MET A 377 2.23 -11.88 -23.89
CA MET A 377 3.52 -12.54 -23.69
C MET A 377 3.81 -12.92 -22.21
N GLY A 378 2.98 -12.51 -21.24
CA GLY A 378 3.21 -12.77 -19.82
C GLY A 378 4.28 -11.87 -19.18
N VAL A 379 5.05 -12.44 -18.25
CA VAL A 379 6.12 -11.77 -17.47
C VAL A 379 7.44 -12.51 -17.69
N TRP A 380 8.55 -11.78 -17.82
CA TRP A 380 9.89 -12.38 -17.83
C TRP A 380 10.97 -11.41 -17.33
N GLY A 381 12.02 -11.96 -16.74
CA GLY A 381 13.20 -11.23 -16.26
C GLY A 381 13.45 -11.44 -14.76
N ASP A 382 14.44 -10.73 -14.23
CA ASP A 382 15.16 -11.15 -13.01
C ASP A 382 15.04 -10.15 -11.85
N ASN A 383 15.30 -10.64 -10.63
CA ASN A 383 15.42 -9.82 -9.42
C ASN A 383 14.17 -8.99 -9.08
N ASN A 384 12.97 -9.41 -9.51
CA ASN A 384 11.73 -8.68 -9.22
C ASN A 384 11.09 -9.16 -7.91
N VAL A 385 10.61 -8.23 -7.08
CA VAL A 385 9.85 -8.50 -5.86
C VAL A 385 8.43 -7.97 -6.05
N VAL A 386 7.42 -8.85 -5.95
CA VAL A 386 6.01 -8.51 -6.14
C VAL A 386 5.20 -9.01 -4.96
N ILE A 387 4.49 -8.13 -4.26
CA ILE A 387 3.75 -8.47 -3.04
C ILE A 387 2.31 -7.96 -3.12
N GLY A 388 1.36 -8.88 -2.96
CA GLY A 388 -0.06 -8.65 -2.73
C GLY A 388 -0.99 -9.26 -3.78
N CYS A 389 -2.30 -9.05 -3.61
CA CYS A 389 -3.35 -9.69 -4.40
C CYS A 389 -3.48 -9.04 -5.79
N ASN A 390 -3.41 -9.85 -6.85
CA ASN A 390 -3.41 -9.40 -8.26
C ASN A 390 -2.36 -8.30 -8.55
N ALA A 391 -1.29 -8.22 -7.77
CA ALA A 391 -0.25 -7.20 -7.90
C ALA A 391 0.36 -7.23 -9.32
N PRO A 392 0.32 -6.11 -10.07
CA PRO A 392 0.59 -6.14 -11.50
C PRO A 392 2.10 -6.10 -11.81
N LEU A 393 2.55 -6.99 -12.69
CA LEU A 393 3.89 -6.97 -13.29
C LEU A 393 3.79 -7.59 -14.68
N GLY A 394 4.41 -7.02 -15.72
CA GLY A 394 4.23 -7.49 -17.09
C GLY A 394 5.39 -7.16 -18.02
N GLY A 395 5.51 -7.94 -19.10
CA GLY A 395 6.56 -7.72 -20.09
C GLY A 395 7.96 -8.11 -19.57
N SER A 396 8.96 -7.36 -20.03
CA SER A 396 10.38 -7.57 -19.74
C SER A 396 10.81 -6.76 -18.52
N THR A 397 10.73 -7.35 -17.33
CA THR A 397 10.93 -6.66 -16.05
C THR A 397 12.18 -7.14 -15.35
N PHE A 398 13.05 -6.21 -14.98
CA PHE A 398 14.26 -6.50 -14.20
C PHE A 398 14.32 -5.56 -13.00
N ASN A 399 14.75 -6.09 -11.86
CA ASN A 399 15.04 -5.33 -10.64
C ASN A 399 13.85 -4.52 -10.10
N LYS A 400 12.60 -4.91 -10.37
CA LYS A 400 11.42 -4.12 -9.97
C LYS A 400 10.90 -4.50 -8.58
N LEU A 401 10.49 -3.49 -7.81
CA LEU A 401 9.65 -3.67 -6.63
C LEU A 401 8.21 -3.27 -6.97
N VAL A 402 7.25 -4.10 -6.58
CA VAL A 402 5.81 -3.84 -6.67
C VAL A 402 5.16 -4.33 -5.37
N ILE A 403 4.57 -3.43 -4.60
CA ILE A 403 3.70 -3.79 -3.47
C ILE A 403 2.34 -3.15 -3.73
N GLU A 404 1.34 -3.99 -3.98
CA GLU A 404 0.02 -3.58 -4.47
C GLU A 404 -1.02 -4.67 -4.13
N SER A 405 -2.28 -4.32 -3.89
CA SER A 405 -3.36 -5.30 -3.73
C SER A 405 -4.66 -4.81 -4.33
N ASN A 406 -4.97 -5.33 -5.51
CA ASN A 406 -6.19 -5.02 -6.25
C ASN A 406 -7.19 -6.20 -6.20
N PRO A 407 -8.51 -5.93 -6.15
CA PRO A 407 -9.53 -6.98 -6.18
C PRO A 407 -9.65 -7.67 -7.55
N VAL A 408 -9.11 -7.07 -8.61
CA VAL A 408 -9.16 -7.57 -9.98
C VAL A 408 -7.79 -7.42 -10.64
N ALA A 409 -7.39 -8.40 -11.45
CA ALA A 409 -6.20 -8.33 -12.29
C ALA A 409 -6.24 -7.12 -13.24
N ARG A 410 -5.13 -6.38 -13.30
CA ARG A 410 -4.95 -5.22 -14.18
C ARG A 410 -3.66 -5.37 -14.99
N ARG A 411 -3.58 -4.68 -16.12
CA ARG A 411 -2.35 -4.61 -16.92
C ARG A 411 -1.40 -3.61 -16.27
N HIS A 412 -0.13 -3.97 -16.14
CA HIS A 412 0.89 -3.12 -15.50
C HIS A 412 1.02 -1.73 -16.15
N ASP A 413 0.79 -1.60 -17.45
CA ASP A 413 0.86 -0.32 -18.20
C ASP A 413 -0.20 0.72 -17.78
N PHE A 414 -1.22 0.31 -17.01
CA PHE A 414 -2.34 1.17 -16.60
C PHE A 414 -2.45 1.38 -15.08
N VAL A 415 -1.45 0.94 -14.30
CA VAL A 415 -1.49 0.98 -12.83
C VAL A 415 -0.10 1.32 -12.29
N THR A 416 0.02 2.48 -11.65
CA THR A 416 1.11 2.71 -10.69
C THR A 416 0.79 1.90 -9.42
N PRO A 417 1.74 1.11 -8.88
CA PRO A 417 1.51 0.39 -7.63
C PRO A 417 1.64 1.33 -6.42
N LEU A 418 0.88 1.03 -5.35
CA LEU A 418 0.91 1.74 -4.07
C LEU A 418 2.35 1.98 -3.56
N ILE A 419 3.22 0.98 -3.69
CA ILE A 419 4.67 1.14 -3.57
C ILE A 419 5.34 0.50 -4.78
N GLY A 420 6.08 1.30 -5.55
CA GLY A 420 6.90 0.88 -6.67
C GLY A 420 8.39 1.03 -6.38
N GLY A 421 9.25 0.53 -7.26
CA GLY A 421 10.67 0.83 -7.21
C GLY A 421 11.50 0.08 -8.24
N ASP A 422 12.76 0.49 -8.35
CA ASP A 422 13.77 -0.12 -9.22
C ASP A 422 15.08 -0.24 -8.45
N PHE A 423 15.51 -1.47 -8.16
CA PHE A 423 16.72 -1.75 -7.39
C PHE A 423 18.02 -1.38 -8.13
N ALA A 424 18.00 -1.34 -9.47
CA ALA A 424 19.15 -0.92 -10.27
C ALA A 424 19.28 0.60 -10.29
N ALA A 425 18.17 1.33 -10.44
CA ALA A 425 18.13 2.79 -10.30
C ALA A 425 18.22 3.26 -8.83
N ARG A 426 18.02 2.35 -7.87
CA ARG A 426 17.91 2.60 -6.42
C ARG A 426 16.76 3.56 -6.06
N THR A 427 15.63 3.44 -6.76
CA THR A 427 14.41 4.23 -6.50
C THR A 427 13.39 3.43 -5.71
N LEU A 428 12.61 4.15 -4.91
CA LEU A 428 11.45 3.66 -4.18
C LEU A 428 10.37 4.74 -4.25
N ASP A 429 9.23 4.38 -4.86
CA ASP A 429 8.18 5.29 -5.26
C ASP A 429 6.89 4.94 -4.51
N PHE A 430 6.09 5.94 -4.11
CA PHE A 430 4.85 5.74 -3.36
C PHE A 430 3.69 6.45 -4.06
N ASP A 431 2.68 5.71 -4.52
CA ASP A 431 1.44 6.28 -5.09
C ASP A 431 0.40 6.53 -3.98
N ALA A 432 0.82 7.21 -2.90
CA ALA A 432 -0.02 7.50 -1.74
C ALA A 432 0.50 8.66 -0.89
N VAL A 433 -0.41 9.26 -0.11
CA VAL A 433 -0.07 10.23 0.94
C VAL A 433 0.57 9.51 2.13
N ILE A 434 1.88 9.68 2.30
CA ILE A 434 2.62 9.11 3.43
C ILE A 434 2.33 9.92 4.70
N SER A 435 1.76 9.28 5.74
CA SER A 435 1.48 9.91 7.03
C SER A 435 2.35 9.34 8.16
N ALA A 436 3.01 10.22 8.92
CA ALA A 436 3.93 9.83 9.99
C ALA A 436 3.27 10.00 11.38
N LYS A 437 2.78 8.90 11.96
CA LYS A 437 2.01 8.90 13.24
C LYS A 437 2.75 9.40 14.50
N ARG A 438 4.06 9.66 14.41
CA ARG A 438 4.89 10.18 15.50
C ARG A 438 5.77 11.34 15.04
N THR A 439 5.23 12.21 14.17
CA THR A 439 5.76 13.57 14.08
C THR A 439 5.57 14.27 15.42
N PRO A 440 6.58 15.00 15.94
CA PRO A 440 6.35 15.96 16.99
C PRO A 440 5.24 16.93 16.58
N LEU A 441 4.47 17.42 17.56
CA LEU A 441 3.54 18.52 17.30
C LEU A 441 4.32 19.69 16.68
N ALA A 442 3.70 20.40 15.73
CA ALA A 442 4.27 21.61 15.13
C ALA A 442 4.13 22.81 16.09
N ASP A 443 4.58 22.61 17.34
CA ASP A 443 4.60 23.60 18.40
C ASP A 443 6.01 24.18 18.59
N ASN A 444 6.21 24.96 19.64
CA ASN A 444 7.50 25.55 20.01
C ASN A 444 8.58 24.54 20.46
N THR A 445 8.25 23.24 20.56
CA THR A 445 9.21 22.14 20.75
C THR A 445 9.63 21.47 19.43
N TYR A 446 9.04 21.87 18.29
CA TYR A 446 9.38 21.38 16.95
C TYR A 446 10.80 21.81 16.55
N THR A 447 11.77 21.04 17.03
CA THR A 447 13.20 21.31 16.87
C THR A 447 13.81 20.57 15.69
N LYS A 448 13.05 19.77 14.91
CA LYS A 448 13.60 18.90 13.85
C LYS A 448 12.72 18.80 12.60
N VAL A 449 13.33 18.93 11.42
CA VAL A 449 12.69 18.70 10.10
C VAL A 449 13.05 17.32 9.57
N ALA A 450 12.09 16.64 8.92
CA ALA A 450 12.37 15.43 8.15
C ALA A 450 13.14 15.79 6.87
N VAL A 451 14.30 15.18 6.65
CA VAL A 451 15.16 15.44 5.48
C VAL A 451 15.83 14.18 4.96
N LEU A 452 16.22 14.22 3.69
CA LEU A 452 17.20 13.31 3.14
C LEU A 452 18.60 13.78 3.58
N ASN A 453 19.26 13.00 4.43
CA ASN A 453 20.61 13.31 4.90
C ASN A 453 21.66 13.03 3.81
N ALA A 454 22.89 13.53 3.98
CA ALA A 454 23.99 13.37 3.02
C ALA A 454 24.38 11.90 2.70
N GLY A 455 23.89 10.93 3.47
CA GLY A 455 23.98 9.49 3.18
C GLY A 455 22.77 8.92 2.43
N ASN A 456 21.90 9.76 1.86
CA ASN A 456 20.61 9.39 1.24
C ASN A 456 19.63 8.65 2.16
N VAL A 457 19.77 8.82 3.48
CA VAL A 457 18.86 8.25 4.49
C VAL A 457 17.80 9.28 4.85
N LEU A 458 16.53 8.89 4.77
CA LEU A 458 15.40 9.66 5.28
C LEU A 458 15.50 9.69 6.82
N GLY A 459 15.67 10.88 7.39
CA GLY A 459 15.86 11.06 8.83
C GLY A 459 15.43 12.44 9.28
N TYR A 460 15.88 12.85 10.46
CA TYR A 460 15.57 14.15 11.04
C TYR A 460 16.88 14.93 11.29
N LYS A 461 16.93 16.19 10.87
CA LYS A 461 17.95 17.17 11.30
C LYS A 461 17.30 18.17 12.24
N ASN A 462 18.08 18.79 13.13
CA ASN A 462 17.55 19.89 13.91
C ASN A 462 17.30 21.11 13.02
N LEU A 463 16.29 21.92 13.35
CA LEU A 463 16.08 23.23 12.73
C LEU A 463 17.35 24.08 12.81
N SER A 464 18.05 24.05 13.95
CA SER A 464 19.34 24.73 14.16
C SER A 464 20.47 24.30 13.22
N ASP A 465 20.35 23.15 12.54
CA ASP A 465 21.37 22.64 11.62
C ASP A 465 21.25 23.29 10.23
N PHE A 466 20.19 24.07 9.98
CA PHE A 466 19.97 24.82 8.74
C PHE A 466 20.34 26.29 8.96
N GLN A 467 21.31 26.80 8.22
CA GLN A 467 21.78 28.19 8.34
C GLN A 467 20.77 29.22 7.80
N ASN A 468 19.93 28.82 6.82
CA ASN A 468 18.99 29.69 6.11
C ASN A 468 17.57 29.09 6.11
N TYR A 469 16.79 29.32 7.17
CA TYR A 469 15.35 29.01 7.19
C TYR A 469 14.57 30.06 7.99
N ILE A 470 13.31 30.26 7.60
CA ILE A 470 12.37 31.13 8.33
C ILE A 470 11.59 30.25 9.32
N PRO A 471 11.63 30.50 10.64
CA PRO A 471 10.84 29.73 11.60
C PRO A 471 9.33 29.99 11.40
N ILE A 472 8.54 28.94 11.19
CA ILE A 472 7.06 29.02 11.08
C ILE A 472 6.38 29.02 12.46
N THR A 473 7.14 28.81 13.54
CA THR A 473 6.67 28.89 14.94
C THR A 473 6.29 30.33 15.30
N GLY A 474 5.07 30.74 14.95
CA GLY A 474 4.52 32.06 15.22
C GLY A 474 3.30 32.47 14.37
N THR A 475 2.98 31.76 13.28
CA THR A 475 1.85 32.14 12.41
C THR A 475 0.53 31.50 12.82
N GLU A 476 -0.26 32.19 13.64
CA GLU A 476 -1.69 31.91 13.81
C GLU A 476 -2.54 32.69 12.79
N VAL A 477 -3.75 32.21 12.52
CA VAL A 477 -4.71 32.92 11.66
C VAL A 477 -5.02 34.30 12.25
N ASN A 478 -4.74 35.35 11.47
CA ASN A 478 -4.85 36.79 11.78
C ASN A 478 -3.63 37.50 12.43
N ASN A 479 -2.47 36.85 12.59
CA ASN A 479 -1.23 37.55 12.96
C ASN A 479 -0.15 37.40 11.85
N PRO A 480 0.22 38.47 11.12
CA PRO A 480 1.26 38.41 10.10
C PRO A 480 2.66 38.35 10.73
N VAL A 481 3.61 37.80 9.97
CA VAL A 481 5.03 37.68 10.34
C VAL A 481 5.60 39.02 10.80
N SER A 482 6.14 39.07 12.03
CA SER A 482 6.84 40.24 12.57
C SER A 482 8.33 39.96 12.72
N GLY A 483 9.12 40.62 11.87
CA GLY A 483 10.58 40.51 11.81
C GLY A 483 11.11 41.22 10.57
N HIS A 484 12.38 41.61 10.56
CA HIS A 484 12.99 42.22 9.38
C HIS A 484 13.14 41.17 8.27
N ILE A 485 12.36 41.30 7.20
CA ILE A 485 12.56 40.55 5.97
C ILE A 485 13.62 41.30 5.15
N GLN A 486 14.87 40.83 5.22
CA GLN A 486 15.96 41.36 4.41
C GLN A 486 15.99 40.64 3.06
N PHE A 487 15.62 41.35 1.99
CA PHE A 487 15.80 40.89 0.62
C PHE A 487 17.17 41.37 0.12
N GLU A 488 18.16 40.47 0.09
CA GLU A 488 19.43 40.76 -0.57
C GLU A 488 19.32 40.49 -2.07
N ASN A 489 19.62 41.50 -2.88
CA ASN A 489 20.03 41.32 -4.26
C ASN A 489 21.48 41.82 -4.38
N ALA A 490 22.36 41.02 -4.98
CA ALA A 490 23.80 41.23 -4.90
C ALA A 490 24.28 42.45 -5.71
N GLU A 491 23.57 42.83 -6.78
CA GLU A 491 24.00 43.90 -7.69
C GLU A 491 22.81 44.81 -8.13
N ALA A 492 22.71 45.97 -7.48
CA ALA A 492 21.91 47.16 -7.82
C ALA A 492 20.35 47.09 -7.72
N PRO A 493 19.66 48.24 -7.51
CA PRO A 493 18.34 48.25 -6.84
C PRO A 493 17.21 48.98 -7.60
N GLU A 494 16.31 48.21 -8.22
CA GLU A 494 14.92 48.51 -8.62
C GLU A 494 14.19 47.15 -8.77
N ILE A 495 12.88 46.90 -8.62
CA ILE A 495 11.63 47.49 -8.05
C ILE A 495 10.72 46.22 -7.88
N GLU A 496 9.88 45.96 -6.87
CA GLU A 496 9.24 46.71 -5.77
C GLU A 496 9.00 45.76 -4.56
N SER A 497 8.54 46.25 -3.40
CA SER A 497 7.86 45.42 -2.37
C SER A 497 6.73 46.17 -1.65
N LEU A 498 5.56 46.21 -2.30
CA LEU A 498 4.33 46.80 -1.75
C LEU A 498 3.62 45.85 -0.79
N LEU A 499 3.36 46.28 0.46
CA LEU A 499 2.45 45.57 1.36
C LEU A 499 1.02 46.10 1.20
N TYR A 500 0.10 45.22 0.81
CA TYR A 500 -1.28 45.57 0.46
C TYR A 500 -2.29 44.95 1.43
N LYS A 501 -3.23 45.75 1.93
CA LYS A 501 -4.40 45.27 2.66
C LYS A 501 -5.67 45.98 2.18
N ILE A 502 -6.55 45.24 1.50
CA ILE A 502 -7.94 45.67 1.28
C ILE A 502 -8.68 45.48 2.60
N ASN A 503 -9.35 46.51 3.10
CA ASN A 503 -10.49 46.30 3.98
C ASN A 503 -11.75 46.22 3.12
N THR A 504 -12.26 45.01 2.91
CA THR A 504 -13.45 44.75 2.08
C THR A 504 -14.75 45.27 2.71
N GLN A 505 -14.73 45.71 3.95
CA GLN A 505 -15.93 46.19 4.65
C GLN A 505 -16.23 47.67 4.41
N ASP A 506 -15.23 48.50 4.11
CA ASP A 506 -15.35 49.97 4.08
C ASP A 506 -14.86 50.66 2.79
N GLY A 507 -14.39 49.90 1.78
CA GLY A 507 -13.98 50.48 0.49
C GLY A 507 -12.71 51.33 0.51
N ILE A 508 -11.85 51.15 1.52
CA ILE A 508 -10.57 51.85 1.67
C ILE A 508 -9.39 50.92 1.37
N LYS A 509 -8.51 51.39 0.49
CA LYS A 509 -7.23 50.82 0.09
C LYS A 509 -6.10 51.54 0.84
N ASN A 510 -5.39 50.80 1.68
CA ASN A 510 -4.16 51.28 2.33
C ASN A 510 -2.96 50.51 1.79
N GLN A 511 -1.84 51.20 1.57
CA GLN A 511 -0.60 50.61 1.09
C GLN A 511 0.58 51.22 1.85
N VAL A 512 1.61 50.40 2.08
CA VAL A 512 2.93 50.89 2.52
C VAL A 512 3.96 50.29 1.57
N GLY A 513 4.72 51.14 0.90
CA GLY A 513 5.85 50.78 0.06
C GLY A 513 7.15 51.24 0.69
N PHE A 514 8.12 50.34 0.78
CA PHE A 514 9.49 50.64 1.19
C PHE A 514 10.37 50.70 -0.06
N PHE A 515 10.99 51.84 -0.30
CA PHE A 515 11.81 52.09 -1.48
C PHE A 515 13.25 52.43 -1.06
N PRO A 516 14.27 52.19 -1.89
CA PRO A 516 15.66 52.58 -1.58
C PRO A 516 15.82 54.09 -1.31
N SER A 517 14.94 54.91 -1.87
CA SER A 517 14.93 56.37 -1.74
C SER A 517 14.05 56.90 -0.60
N GLY A 518 13.20 56.08 0.04
CA GLY A 518 12.21 56.55 1.01
C GLY A 518 11.10 55.56 1.40
N VAL A 519 10.16 56.03 2.22
CA VAL A 519 8.94 55.30 2.61
C VAL A 519 7.72 56.05 2.08
N LEU A 520 6.86 55.33 1.35
CA LEU A 520 5.57 55.85 0.87
C LEU A 520 4.43 55.12 1.57
N ILE A 521 3.62 55.84 2.31
CA ILE A 521 2.34 55.37 2.86
C ILE A 521 1.23 55.97 2.00
N THR A 522 0.29 55.17 1.51
CA THR A 522 -0.91 55.66 0.82
C THR A 522 -2.18 55.15 1.50
N SER A 523 -3.21 55.97 1.50
CA SER A 523 -4.55 55.65 1.99
C SER A 523 -5.56 56.32 1.08
N GLY A 524 -6.52 55.56 0.54
CA GLY A 524 -7.52 56.12 -0.36
C GLY A 524 -8.67 55.18 -0.65
N SER A 525 -9.65 55.64 -1.40
CA SER A 525 -10.74 54.80 -1.91
C SER A 525 -10.21 53.80 -2.95
N VAL A 526 -10.89 52.66 -3.14
CA VAL A 526 -10.46 51.62 -4.10
C VAL A 526 -10.38 52.16 -5.55
N ASP A 527 -11.22 53.13 -5.90
CA ASP A 527 -11.28 53.80 -7.21
C ASP A 527 -10.28 54.96 -7.38
N ASN A 528 -9.47 55.27 -6.34
CA ASN A 528 -8.55 56.40 -6.27
C ASN A 528 -9.20 57.81 -6.29
N SER A 529 -10.52 57.94 -6.13
CA SER A 529 -11.20 59.25 -6.08
C SER A 529 -10.85 60.10 -4.86
N ILE A 530 -10.49 59.46 -3.74
CA ILE A 530 -9.97 60.11 -2.53
C ILE A 530 -8.61 59.49 -2.24
N GLN A 531 -7.55 60.29 -2.21
CA GLN A 531 -6.19 59.82 -1.86
C GLN A 531 -5.49 60.75 -0.87
N SER A 532 -4.87 60.13 0.12
CA SER A 532 -3.88 60.70 1.01
C SER A 532 -2.58 59.90 0.90
N ASN A 533 -1.43 60.56 0.94
CA ASN A 533 -0.14 59.90 1.02
C ASN A 533 0.82 60.64 1.96
N LEU A 534 1.78 59.88 2.49
CA LEU A 534 2.95 60.39 3.18
C LEU A 534 4.16 59.76 2.51
N ASP A 535 4.89 60.58 1.75
CA ASP A 535 6.15 60.25 1.11
C ASP A 535 7.28 60.88 1.94
N VAL A 536 8.14 60.04 2.50
CA VAL A 536 9.38 60.46 3.16
C VAL A 536 10.54 59.93 2.35
N SER A 537 11.05 60.74 1.44
CA SER A 537 12.10 60.38 0.48
C SER A 537 13.19 61.44 0.38
N LYS A 538 14.34 61.05 -0.17
CA LYS A 538 15.48 61.97 -0.37
C LYS A 538 15.13 63.20 -1.23
N ASP A 539 14.24 63.02 -2.20
CA ASP A 539 13.93 64.05 -3.21
C ASP A 539 12.83 65.01 -2.73
N TYR A 540 11.84 64.53 -1.96
CA TYR A 540 10.73 65.33 -1.46
C TYR A 540 10.82 65.69 0.04
N GLY A 541 11.77 65.10 0.77
CA GLY A 541 11.98 65.27 2.22
C GLY A 541 10.83 64.65 3.02
N VAL A 542 9.85 65.46 3.41
CA VAL A 542 8.56 65.03 3.96
C VAL A 542 7.44 65.66 3.15
N LEU A 543 6.74 64.86 2.36
CA LEU A 543 5.57 65.26 1.58
C LEU A 543 4.34 64.51 2.12
N ALA A 544 3.44 65.23 2.78
CA ALA A 544 2.15 64.71 3.22
C ALA A 544 1.05 65.35 2.37
N ARG A 545 0.35 64.56 1.57
CA ARG A 545 -0.90 64.97 0.90
C ARG A 545 -2.07 64.30 1.62
N ALA A 546 -3.12 65.05 1.87
CA ALA A 546 -4.42 64.50 2.24
C ALA A 546 -5.47 65.05 1.27
N TYR A 547 -6.68 64.46 1.29
CA TYR A 547 -7.82 65.06 0.61
C TYR A 547 -8.01 66.51 1.09
N GLY A 548 -7.85 67.49 0.20
CA GLY A 548 -7.94 68.91 0.55
C GLY A 548 -6.72 69.54 1.25
N ALA A 549 -5.56 68.85 1.35
CA ALA A 549 -4.36 69.42 1.98
C ALA A 549 -3.03 68.89 1.42
N LYS A 550 -1.98 69.71 1.48
CA LYS A 550 -0.59 69.35 1.18
C LYS A 550 0.35 70.08 2.14
N LEU A 551 1.19 69.32 2.83
CA LEU A 551 2.40 69.80 3.51
C LEU A 551 3.60 69.22 2.76
N SER A 552 4.61 70.04 2.45
CA SER A 552 5.86 69.56 1.85
C SER A 552 7.04 70.29 2.46
N LEU A 553 8.05 69.55 2.90
CA LEU A 553 9.27 70.04 3.53
C LEU A 553 10.45 69.35 2.84
N SER A 554 11.17 70.08 1.99
CA SER A 554 12.21 69.52 1.11
C SER A 554 13.48 70.38 1.11
N ASN A 555 14.55 69.85 0.51
CA ASN A 555 15.77 70.62 0.23
C ASN A 555 15.60 71.69 -0.87
N ALA A 556 14.39 71.89 -1.41
CA ALA A 556 14.04 72.98 -2.32
C ALA A 556 13.09 74.02 -1.67
N GLY A 557 12.68 73.82 -0.42
CA GLY A 557 11.76 74.71 0.29
C GLY A 557 10.68 74.00 1.09
N ALA A 558 9.85 74.80 1.76
CA ALA A 558 8.73 74.37 2.60
C ALA A 558 7.41 74.96 2.07
N SER A 559 6.34 74.16 2.04
CA SER A 559 5.00 74.64 1.64
C SER A 559 3.89 74.01 2.48
N LEU A 560 2.86 74.80 2.76
CA LEU A 560 1.61 74.37 3.36
C LEU A 560 0.45 74.93 2.54
N THR A 561 -0.35 74.03 1.96
CA THR A 561 -1.45 74.35 1.04
C THR A 561 -2.71 73.60 1.44
N SER A 562 -3.86 74.25 1.46
CA SER A 562 -5.17 73.60 1.51
C SER A 562 -5.87 73.74 0.16
N PHE A 563 -6.52 72.67 -0.29
CA PHE A 563 -7.29 72.64 -1.52
C PHE A 563 -8.78 72.51 -1.21
N THR A 564 -9.64 73.25 -1.90
CA THR A 564 -11.09 73.10 -1.77
C THR A 564 -11.67 72.00 -2.66
N ASP A 565 -11.18 71.87 -3.91
CA ASP A 565 -11.73 70.93 -4.90
C ASP A 565 -10.65 70.28 -5.80
N HIS A 566 -9.62 69.66 -5.21
CA HIS A 566 -8.49 68.97 -5.87
C HIS A 566 -7.54 69.79 -6.77
N SER A 567 -8.02 70.82 -7.46
CA SER A 567 -7.22 71.76 -8.27
C SER A 567 -6.90 73.06 -7.51
N ASP A 568 -7.88 73.54 -6.76
CA ASP A 568 -7.95 74.92 -6.30
C ASP A 568 -7.36 75.07 -4.90
N GLY A 569 -6.17 75.67 -4.80
CA GLY A 569 -5.33 75.66 -3.59
C GLY A 569 -4.99 77.04 -3.02
N LYS A 570 -5.04 77.20 -1.69
CA LYS A 570 -4.53 78.36 -0.94
C LYS A 570 -3.36 77.92 -0.06
N GLY A 571 -2.24 78.64 -0.07
CA GLY A 571 -1.11 78.25 0.75
C GLY A 571 0.03 79.25 0.84
N ILE A 572 1.01 78.89 1.66
CA ILE A 572 2.29 79.59 1.78
C ILE A 572 3.37 78.65 1.25
N MET A 573 4.26 79.18 0.41
CA MET A 573 5.45 78.50 -0.09
C MET A 573 6.68 79.37 0.22
N VAL A 574 7.63 78.78 0.92
CA VAL A 574 8.92 79.37 1.28
C VAL A 574 9.99 78.62 0.49
N SER A 575 10.51 79.25 -0.55
CA SER A 575 11.70 78.76 -1.26
C SER A 575 12.93 78.85 -0.34
N ASN A 576 13.92 77.98 -0.57
CA ASN A 576 15.24 78.13 0.05
C ASN A 576 16.28 78.76 -0.89
N TYR A 577 15.89 79.13 -2.11
CA TYR A 577 16.74 79.91 -3.01
C TYR A 577 16.74 81.39 -2.56
N PRO A 578 17.92 82.03 -2.39
CA PRO A 578 18.02 83.36 -1.77
C PRO A 578 17.38 84.49 -2.60
N ASP A 579 17.17 84.28 -3.89
CA ASP A 579 16.58 85.24 -4.83
C ASP A 579 15.06 85.03 -5.05
N GLU A 580 14.46 84.02 -4.43
CA GLU A 580 13.02 83.73 -4.55
C GLU A 580 12.24 84.26 -3.31
N PRO A 581 11.19 85.07 -3.49
CA PRO A 581 10.40 85.59 -2.37
C PRO A 581 9.55 84.50 -1.72
N VAL A 582 9.18 84.71 -0.45
CA VAL A 582 8.11 83.93 0.19
C VAL A 582 6.80 84.21 -0.54
N MET A 583 6.24 83.17 -1.15
CA MET A 583 5.01 83.25 -1.92
C MET A 583 3.83 82.89 -1.02
N VAL A 584 2.86 83.80 -0.89
CA VAL A 584 1.52 83.45 -0.43
C VAL A 584 0.65 83.37 -1.68
N GLU A 585 0.23 82.18 -2.05
CA GLU A 585 -0.45 81.90 -3.31
C GLU A 585 -1.87 81.41 -3.09
N HIS A 586 -2.78 81.87 -3.95
CA HIS A 586 -4.19 81.52 -3.93
C HIS A 586 -4.66 81.21 -5.35
N GLN A 587 -4.68 79.92 -5.68
CA GLN A 587 -5.17 79.39 -6.97
C GLN A 587 -6.67 79.10 -6.89
N VAL A 588 -7.49 80.16 -6.86
CA VAL A 588 -8.90 80.09 -7.29
C VAL A 588 -9.18 81.25 -8.25
N SER A 589 -10.23 81.12 -9.06
CA SER A 589 -10.66 82.12 -10.05
C SER A 589 -11.19 83.45 -9.48
N ASN A 590 -11.11 83.68 -8.15
CA ASN A 590 -11.48 84.92 -7.45
C ASN A 590 -10.96 84.93 -5.98
N ALA A 591 -9.67 85.23 -5.78
CA ALA A 591 -9.06 85.28 -4.46
C ALA A 591 -9.38 86.60 -3.71
N ARG A 592 -9.94 86.51 -2.49
CA ARG A 592 -10.04 87.64 -1.54
C ARG A 592 -9.11 87.40 -0.35
N GLY A 593 -7.99 88.14 -0.33
CA GLY A 593 -6.82 87.95 0.56
C GLY A 593 -5.97 86.74 0.19
N LEU A 594 -4.64 86.75 0.20
CA LEU A 594 -3.65 87.82 0.46
C LEU A 594 -2.45 87.56 -0.48
N SER A 595 -1.85 88.61 -1.04
CA SER A 595 -0.73 88.58 -2.00
C SER A 595 -1.07 88.05 -3.42
N SER A 596 -0.89 88.93 -4.40
CA SER A 596 -0.85 88.66 -5.84
C SER A 596 -0.02 89.76 -6.51
N LYS A 597 0.49 89.52 -7.72
CA LYS A 597 1.11 90.57 -8.56
C LYS A 597 0.08 91.49 -9.24
N THR A 598 -1.22 91.30 -8.96
CA THR A 598 -2.33 92.13 -9.46
C THR A 598 -2.75 93.17 -8.41
N TYR A 599 -2.95 94.41 -8.86
CA TYR A 599 -3.45 95.52 -8.05
C TYR A 599 -4.89 95.27 -7.54
N PHE A 600 -5.12 95.40 -6.23
CA PHE A 600 -6.41 95.10 -5.56
C PHE A 600 -7.28 96.34 -5.28
N GLY A 601 -7.06 97.45 -6.00
CA GLY A 601 -7.51 98.81 -5.61
C GLY A 601 -9.00 99.00 -5.32
N ASP A 602 -9.88 98.15 -5.85
CA ASP A 602 -11.34 98.34 -5.75
C ASP A 602 -12.03 97.36 -4.75
N ASN A 603 -11.29 96.46 -4.09
CA ASN A 603 -11.87 95.41 -3.23
C ASN A 603 -11.39 95.42 -1.76
N ALA A 604 -10.59 96.40 -1.34
CA ALA A 604 -10.19 96.57 0.06
C ALA A 604 -11.27 97.33 0.87
N GLN A 605 -11.50 96.96 2.13
CA GLN A 605 -12.35 97.73 3.04
C GLN A 605 -11.55 98.37 4.19
N GLU A 606 -12.17 99.34 4.87
CA GLU A 606 -11.56 100.34 5.75
C GLU A 606 -10.77 99.80 6.97
N ASN A 607 -10.69 98.48 7.17
CA ASN A 607 -9.98 97.85 8.30
C ASN A 607 -9.01 96.72 7.88
N ASP A 608 -8.69 96.57 6.59
CA ASP A 608 -7.71 95.58 6.12
C ASP A 608 -6.27 96.05 6.40
N TYR A 609 -5.51 95.27 7.19
CA TYR A 609 -4.22 95.68 7.74
C TYR A 609 -3.03 95.31 6.83
N ILE A 610 -2.68 96.21 5.88
CA ILE A 610 -1.46 96.10 5.06
C ILE A 610 -0.59 97.37 5.20
N GLN A 611 0.74 97.19 5.10
CA GLN A 611 1.75 98.17 5.49
C GLN A 611 1.67 99.52 4.75
N LYS A 612 1.63 100.58 5.57
CA LYS A 612 1.70 101.99 5.22
C LYS A 612 3.05 102.36 4.59
N GLN A 613 3.07 102.69 3.29
CA GLN A 613 4.16 103.44 2.66
C GLN A 613 3.63 104.38 1.56
N TYR A 614 4.32 105.52 1.37
CA TYR A 614 4.13 106.57 0.36
C TYR A 614 3.04 107.66 0.55
N ALA A 615 2.12 107.56 1.52
CA ALA A 615 1.24 108.69 1.87
C ALA A 615 1.94 109.84 2.65
N ASP A 616 3.07 109.56 3.31
CA ASP A 616 3.69 110.47 4.27
C ASP A 616 4.70 111.49 3.68
N LYS A 617 4.74 111.69 2.34
CA LYS A 617 5.67 112.66 1.70
C LYS A 617 5.02 113.87 1.02
N GLN A 618 3.70 113.92 0.85
CA GLN A 618 3.02 115.13 0.38
C GLN A 618 2.80 116.19 1.50
N HIS A 619 3.14 115.88 2.76
CA HIS A 619 2.84 116.73 3.92
C HIS A 619 4.06 117.35 4.66
N SER A 620 5.29 117.23 4.14
CA SER A 620 6.51 117.67 4.85
C SER A 620 7.12 119.00 4.41
N TYR A 621 6.41 119.82 3.62
CA TYR A 621 6.95 121.06 3.04
C TYR A 621 6.19 122.31 3.53
N SER A 622 6.93 123.35 3.87
CA SER A 622 6.39 124.65 4.28
C SER A 622 6.36 125.61 3.08
N THR A 623 5.18 126.17 2.79
CA THR A 623 4.99 127.25 1.80
C THR A 623 5.33 128.63 2.38
N LYS A 624 5.61 128.71 3.68
CA LYS A 624 6.11 129.93 4.33
C LYS A 624 7.61 130.01 4.15
N GLU A 625 8.11 131.24 4.12
CA GLU A 625 9.54 131.50 4.14
C GLU A 625 10.10 131.33 5.55
N GLU A 626 11.15 130.52 5.68
CA GLU A 626 11.79 130.18 6.94
C GLU A 626 13.28 130.51 6.88
N LEU A 627 13.82 131.07 7.96
CA LEU A 627 15.25 131.37 8.07
C LEU A 627 16.00 130.11 8.50
N THR A 628 16.91 129.60 7.67
CA THR A 628 17.57 128.30 7.93
C THR A 628 18.65 128.35 9.02
N GLY A 629 18.98 129.54 9.52
CA GLY A 629 20.12 129.79 10.41
C GLY A 629 21.48 129.81 9.69
N GLY A 630 21.55 129.40 8.42
CA GLY A 630 22.75 129.44 7.60
C GLY A 630 23.12 130.84 7.12
N LYS A 631 24.40 131.03 6.78
CA LYS A 631 24.90 132.20 6.06
C LYS A 631 25.64 131.76 4.79
N TRP A 632 25.44 132.51 3.71
CA TRP A 632 26.18 132.29 2.47
C TRP A 632 27.59 132.90 2.54
N ILE A 633 28.44 132.61 1.54
CA ILE A 633 29.86 133.02 1.50
C ILE A 633 30.07 134.55 1.62
N ASN A 634 29.04 135.34 1.29
CA ASN A 634 29.03 136.81 1.41
C ASN A 634 28.53 137.31 2.79
N GLY A 635 28.33 136.41 3.77
CA GLY A 635 27.81 136.73 5.11
C GLY A 635 26.29 136.94 5.20
N LYS A 636 25.58 136.93 4.07
CA LYS A 636 24.11 137.09 4.00
C LYS A 636 23.35 135.89 4.56
N PRO A 637 22.20 136.07 5.24
CA PRO A 637 21.38 134.96 5.73
C PRO A 637 20.76 134.13 4.60
N VAL A 638 20.49 132.85 4.89
CA VAL A 638 19.85 131.91 3.96
C VAL A 638 18.41 131.63 4.37
N TYR A 639 17.51 131.72 3.39
CA TYR A 639 16.07 131.50 3.53
C TYR A 639 15.66 130.25 2.75
N LYS A 640 14.73 129.46 3.29
CA LYS A 640 14.10 128.31 2.64
C LYS A 640 12.61 128.58 2.44
N LYS A 641 12.08 128.31 1.25
CA LYS A 641 10.64 128.37 0.96
C LYS A 641 10.29 127.35 -0.12
N THR A 642 9.11 126.74 0.00
CA THR A 642 8.56 125.82 -1.01
C THR A 642 7.49 126.50 -1.86
N LEU A 643 7.66 126.43 -3.18
CA LEU A 643 6.60 126.63 -4.17
C LEU A 643 5.91 125.28 -4.43
N TYR A 644 4.59 125.26 -4.33
CA TYR A 644 3.75 124.14 -4.79
C TYR A 644 2.79 124.67 -5.85
N LEU A 645 2.70 123.95 -6.97
CA LEU A 645 1.75 124.19 -8.06
C LEU A 645 1.07 122.86 -8.40
N ASP A 646 -0.26 122.84 -8.36
CA ASP A 646 -1.13 121.76 -8.85
C ASP A 646 -1.36 121.86 -10.37
N GLN A 647 -1.01 123.00 -10.97
CA GLN A 647 -0.93 123.20 -12.42
C GLN A 647 0.13 124.26 -12.75
N ILE A 648 0.92 124.04 -13.81
CA ILE A 648 1.90 125.03 -14.29
C ILE A 648 1.51 125.62 -15.66
N PRO A 649 2.07 126.77 -16.09
CA PRO A 649 1.75 127.34 -17.39
C PRO A 649 2.04 126.39 -18.55
N ARG A 650 1.17 126.39 -19.56
CA ARG A 650 1.29 125.58 -20.78
C ARG A 650 2.66 125.70 -21.48
N THR A 651 3.35 126.84 -21.32
CA THR A 651 4.69 127.10 -21.88
C THR A 651 5.83 126.37 -21.17
N GLY A 652 5.59 125.78 -19.99
CA GLY A 652 6.64 125.19 -19.15
C GLY A 652 7.51 126.21 -18.40
N GLU A 653 7.26 127.51 -18.58
CA GLU A 653 7.99 128.61 -17.93
C GLU A 653 7.18 129.14 -16.74
N ILE A 654 7.74 128.99 -15.54
CA ILE A 654 7.17 129.40 -14.25
C ILE A 654 7.90 130.66 -13.79
N ASP A 655 7.19 131.79 -13.65
CA ASP A 655 7.73 133.04 -13.09
C ASP A 655 7.92 132.90 -11.58
N LEU A 656 9.15 133.05 -11.09
CA LEU A 656 9.49 132.92 -9.67
C LEU A 656 9.38 134.25 -8.91
N ARG A 657 9.28 135.40 -9.60
CA ARG A 657 9.27 136.73 -8.97
C ARG A 657 8.09 136.98 -8.03
N PRO A 658 6.85 136.47 -8.26
CA PRO A 658 5.76 136.62 -7.30
C PRO A 658 6.03 135.89 -5.97
N GLU A 659 6.68 134.73 -6.05
CA GLU A 659 6.89 133.84 -4.90
C GLU A 659 8.21 134.10 -4.17
N PHE A 660 9.20 134.65 -4.86
CA PHE A 660 10.55 134.92 -4.36
C PHE A 660 11.03 136.36 -4.72
N PRO A 661 10.31 137.42 -4.30
CA PRO A 661 10.49 138.79 -4.83
C PRO A 661 11.88 139.40 -4.60
N ASP A 662 12.53 139.08 -3.48
CA ASP A 662 13.84 139.63 -3.10
C ASP A 662 15.03 138.75 -3.50
N LEU A 663 14.80 137.66 -4.25
CA LEU A 663 15.80 136.63 -4.51
C LEU A 663 17.04 137.18 -5.24
N GLU A 664 18.20 137.00 -4.63
CA GLU A 664 19.50 137.43 -5.15
C GLU A 664 20.28 136.25 -5.71
N THR A 665 20.59 135.25 -4.88
CA THR A 665 21.38 134.06 -5.25
C THR A 665 20.67 132.80 -4.79
N ILE A 666 20.49 131.83 -5.69
CA ILE A 666 20.02 130.48 -5.35
C ILE A 666 21.23 129.67 -4.86
N ILE A 667 21.06 129.00 -3.72
CA ILE A 667 22.09 128.20 -3.05
C ILE A 667 21.88 126.72 -3.32
N SER A 668 20.65 126.25 -3.14
CA SER A 668 20.25 124.87 -3.39
C SER A 668 18.81 124.81 -3.89
N ASN A 669 18.46 123.69 -4.53
CA ASN A 669 17.09 123.38 -4.92
C ASN A 669 16.78 121.92 -4.58
N GLU A 670 15.57 121.68 -4.08
CA GLU A 670 14.98 120.35 -3.93
C GLU A 670 13.65 120.39 -4.68
N MET A 671 13.46 119.54 -5.68
CA MET A 671 12.21 119.50 -6.45
C MET A 671 11.63 118.10 -6.53
N PHE A 672 10.32 118.05 -6.68
CA PHE A 672 9.53 116.86 -6.93
C PHE A 672 8.46 117.16 -7.96
N THR A 673 8.21 116.24 -8.89
CA THR A 673 7.24 116.42 -9.96
C THR A 673 6.50 115.10 -10.21
N GLU A 674 5.17 115.16 -10.22
CA GLU A 674 4.28 114.08 -10.64
C GLU A 674 3.61 114.48 -11.96
N TRP A 675 3.72 113.60 -12.95
CA TRP A 675 3.32 113.86 -14.32
C TRP A 675 2.72 112.58 -14.90
N ASP A 676 1.42 112.42 -14.72
CA ASP A 676 0.66 111.21 -15.05
C ASP A 676 0.62 110.94 -16.56
N ASP A 677 0.60 111.99 -17.38
CA ASP A 677 0.64 111.87 -18.85
C ASP A 677 1.93 111.17 -19.34
N LEU A 678 3.08 111.51 -18.74
CA LEU A 678 4.35 110.77 -18.94
C LEU A 678 4.50 109.51 -18.06
N LYS A 679 3.53 109.27 -17.16
CA LYS A 679 3.59 108.23 -16.10
C LYS A 679 4.90 108.27 -15.32
N ALA A 680 5.31 109.49 -14.96
CA ALA A 680 6.58 109.78 -14.33
C ALA A 680 6.39 110.55 -13.02
N ALA A 681 6.97 110.02 -11.93
CA ALA A 681 7.21 110.76 -10.71
C ALA A 681 8.72 110.78 -10.45
N PHE A 682 9.30 111.95 -10.22
CA PHE A 682 10.74 112.08 -10.01
C PHE A 682 11.12 113.27 -9.12
N ALA A 683 12.34 113.22 -8.60
CA ALA A 683 12.96 114.29 -7.83
C ALA A 683 14.28 114.73 -8.48
N GLY A 684 14.52 116.04 -8.50
CA GLY A 684 15.71 116.67 -9.09
C GLY A 684 15.58 117.08 -10.56
N ASN A 685 16.54 117.88 -11.02
CA ASN A 685 16.46 118.72 -12.22
C ASN A 685 16.52 117.97 -13.57
N GLN A 686 16.61 116.65 -13.56
CA GLN A 686 16.67 115.81 -14.77
C GLN A 686 15.98 114.47 -14.53
N TRP A 687 15.18 114.03 -15.50
CA TRP A 687 14.62 112.67 -15.51
C TRP A 687 15.01 111.90 -16.76
N ARG A 688 15.77 110.81 -16.57
CA ARG A 688 16.14 109.81 -17.59
C ARG A 688 16.63 110.42 -18.92
N THR A 689 17.36 111.54 -18.85
CA THR A 689 17.80 112.36 -20.00
C THR A 689 16.69 112.73 -21.01
N LYS A 690 15.43 112.77 -20.56
CA LYS A 690 14.25 113.18 -21.35
C LYS A 690 13.67 114.51 -20.93
N VAL A 691 13.61 114.77 -19.62
CA VAL A 691 13.14 116.05 -19.07
C VAL A 691 14.32 116.75 -18.40
N TYR A 692 14.45 118.04 -18.67
CA TYR A 692 15.40 118.95 -18.02
C TYR A 692 14.62 120.09 -17.39
N ILE A 693 14.99 120.46 -16.16
CA ILE A 693 14.38 121.59 -15.45
C ILE A 693 15.50 122.59 -15.12
N THR A 694 15.48 123.71 -15.82
CA THR A 694 16.47 124.79 -15.69
C THR A 694 15.90 125.84 -14.75
N ILE A 695 16.58 126.05 -13.61
CA ILE A 695 16.20 127.09 -12.63
C ILE A 695 17.12 128.29 -12.82
N GLU A 696 16.53 129.42 -13.19
CA GLU A 696 17.18 130.73 -13.25
C GLU A 696 16.69 131.61 -12.08
N ARG A 697 17.32 132.78 -11.93
CA ARG A 697 17.03 133.71 -10.82
C ARG A 697 15.59 134.21 -10.77
N GLU A 698 14.92 134.31 -11.92
CA GLU A 698 13.58 134.92 -12.06
C GLU A 698 12.53 133.93 -12.58
N ARG A 699 12.92 132.71 -12.98
CA ARG A 699 12.03 131.71 -13.58
C ARG A 699 12.57 130.28 -13.46
N ALA A 700 11.68 129.29 -13.51
CA ALA A 700 12.02 127.89 -13.76
C ALA A 700 11.43 127.46 -15.11
N ILE A 701 12.20 126.75 -15.92
CA ILE A 701 11.80 126.28 -17.26
C ILE A 701 11.85 124.76 -17.27
N ILE A 702 10.74 124.12 -17.65
CA ILE A 702 10.65 122.66 -17.86
C ILE A 702 10.71 122.37 -19.35
N GLU A 703 11.66 121.53 -19.77
CA GLU A 703 11.87 121.15 -21.17
C GLU A 703 11.84 119.62 -21.35
N LEU A 704 10.86 119.14 -22.12
CA LEU A 704 10.77 117.77 -22.61
C LEU A 704 11.51 117.66 -23.95
N LEU A 705 12.65 116.98 -23.95
CA LEU A 705 13.48 116.81 -25.15
C LEU A 705 12.74 116.02 -26.23
N ASN A 706 12.93 116.47 -27.49
CA ASN A 706 12.32 115.92 -28.70
C ASN A 706 10.80 116.06 -28.79
N THR A 707 10.16 116.90 -27.96
CA THR A 707 8.71 117.20 -28.05
C THR A 707 8.49 118.71 -27.96
N PRO A 708 8.79 119.47 -29.04
CA PRO A 708 8.46 120.89 -29.10
C PRO A 708 6.94 121.10 -28.98
N ASP A 709 6.55 122.22 -28.38
CA ASP A 709 5.15 122.63 -28.12
C ASP A 709 4.32 121.68 -27.21
N TYR A 710 4.97 120.88 -26.35
CA TYR A 710 4.28 120.09 -25.32
C TYR A 710 3.45 120.98 -24.36
N ASP A 711 2.28 120.50 -23.93
CA ASP A 711 1.42 121.22 -22.99
C ASP A 711 1.74 120.88 -21.53
N TYR A 712 2.65 121.65 -20.92
CA TYR A 712 3.09 121.41 -19.55
C TYR A 712 2.00 121.64 -18.48
N SER A 713 0.82 122.14 -18.84
CA SER A 713 -0.32 122.25 -17.91
C SER A 713 -0.94 120.90 -17.52
N LEU A 714 -0.45 119.80 -18.11
CA LEU A 714 -0.76 118.41 -17.78
C LEU A 714 0.12 117.82 -16.65
N ILE A 715 1.04 118.60 -16.07
CA ILE A 715 1.79 118.20 -14.87
C ILE A 715 0.87 118.31 -13.65
N ASN A 716 0.63 117.19 -12.96
CA ASN A 716 -0.32 117.05 -11.85
C ASN A 716 0.16 117.69 -10.55
N SER A 717 1.47 117.66 -10.29
CA SER A 717 2.05 118.37 -9.17
C SER A 717 3.49 118.77 -9.47
N PHE A 718 3.83 120.01 -9.17
CA PHE A 718 5.19 120.54 -9.22
C PHE A 718 5.52 121.21 -7.89
N THR A 719 6.50 120.65 -7.19
CA THR A 719 7.02 121.19 -5.93
C THR A 719 8.47 121.61 -6.13
N LEU A 720 8.79 122.87 -5.83
CA LEU A 720 10.13 123.43 -5.88
C LEU A 720 10.46 124.13 -4.56
N THR A 721 11.37 123.53 -3.79
CA THR A 721 11.95 124.14 -2.60
C THR A 721 13.26 124.81 -2.96
N LEU A 722 13.40 126.10 -2.66
CA LEU A 722 14.65 126.85 -2.87
C LEU A 722 15.25 127.26 -1.53
N GLU A 723 16.57 127.14 -1.43
CA GLU A 723 17.37 127.86 -0.42
C GLU A 723 18.10 129.01 -1.12
N TYR A 724 18.00 130.23 -0.60
CA TYR A 724 18.43 131.43 -1.32
C TYR A 724 18.83 132.60 -0.41
N THR A 725 19.62 133.55 -0.94
CA THR A 725 19.88 134.86 -0.31
C THR A 725 18.97 135.94 -0.86
N LYS A 726 18.72 136.98 -0.05
CA LYS A 726 18.00 138.19 -0.45
C LYS A 726 18.94 139.34 -0.79
N LYS A 727 18.48 140.26 -1.64
CA LYS A 727 19.19 141.49 -2.03
C LYS A 727 19.58 142.36 -0.83
#